data_AF-A0A9D5XJR3-F1
#
_entry.id   AF-A0A9D5XJR3-F1
#
_cell.length_a   1.000
_cell.length_b   1.000
_cell.length_c   1.000
_cell.angle_alpha   90.00
_cell.angle_beta   90.00
_cell.angle_gamma   90.00
#
_symmetry.space_group_name_H-M   'P 1'
#
loop_
_entity.id
_entity.type
_entity.pdbx_description
1 polymer ?
#
loop_
_entity_poly.entity_id
_entity_poly.type
_entity_poly.pdbx_seq_one_letter_code
_entity_poly.pdbx_strand_id
1 'polypeptide(L)'
;MALSVLLWVGLQALAPQLLSKLQEHGRDLIWRTHASSAPEQRVILIDIDDASLQSIGPWPWSRNTVAELSQALDRAGVGLKLFDIVFPDARPGDAQLAQALSTGSAPSVLAQVFALRGETQLRLGSTAGAWPSLGCQMPAIPAEGVIGNQPTLAQSAAAVGHITPTLDNDGGVRRVAALVCMDGRTYPALALAGLATQASAVAQLESGRHWYESAWRITFPGMPGLDVNLDAQGQIRVPYQTARSSLLRISAADLLDGKWPQGLAPDTLQGAWVVIGASAFGMADVVSTSLAEAVSGSEVHMQMLLGMIDGHIPYPPQGQAMLWACLVLLALAALWGLSARSQAWVLPLASVAIAIALLALQVWAQWAYHWILDALAPALLILITGLMLALSEQARTLVEKKRIYKNLASYVTPPVAEKIALQAPTDAIQARRCELTVLTVDLKNFARYCQICSPEDAATVLHRFFAGASTIVEAHGGMVEELWGDSLLAVFNGERPCSDHPQAAIDAARSIWHHCSAELPNTQALGIEPISLGVGLESGQAMIGSFGAAHRRVHTVLGPVVNTALQLRSLTAELSYPVLLGAGIVKCLGAQPDTAHIHVKNLGQFLLPGALQPSNVYTLRYILQPGDPAEQRTLAYLQQHMAAFNKPAA
;
A
#
# COMPACT_ATOMS: atom_id res chain seq x y z
N MET A 1 7.08 -7.35 5.95
CA MET A 1 8.40 -6.97 5.38
C MET A 1 8.78 -7.84 4.19
N ALA A 2 8.88 -9.16 4.28
CA ALA A 2 9.20 -9.99 3.11
C ALA A 2 8.22 -9.78 1.93
N LEU A 3 6.92 -9.71 2.21
CA LEU A 3 5.90 -9.42 1.19
C LEU A 3 6.04 -8.02 0.58
N SER A 4 6.43 -6.99 1.34
CA SER A 4 6.64 -5.65 0.79
C SER A 4 7.87 -5.60 -0.13
N VAL A 5 8.92 -6.33 0.21
CA VAL A 5 10.10 -6.49 -0.67
C VAL A 5 9.72 -7.23 -1.95
N LEU A 6 8.94 -8.31 -1.88
CA LEU A 6 8.47 -9.02 -3.08
C LEU A 6 7.60 -8.14 -3.97
N LEU A 7 6.68 -7.36 -3.39
CA LEU A 7 5.82 -6.45 -4.13
C LEU A 7 6.64 -5.33 -4.79
N TRP A 8 7.65 -4.83 -4.09
CA TRP A 8 8.60 -3.86 -4.63
C TRP A 8 9.43 -4.41 -5.80
N VAL A 9 9.98 -5.62 -5.66
CA VAL A 9 10.71 -6.32 -6.73
C VAL A 9 9.78 -6.55 -7.93
N GLY A 10 8.53 -6.96 -7.69
CA GLY A 10 7.51 -7.09 -8.73
C GLY A 10 7.22 -5.78 -9.45
N LEU A 11 7.09 -4.67 -8.73
CA LEU A 11 6.87 -3.34 -9.30
C LEU A 11 8.06 -2.90 -10.17
N GLN A 12 9.29 -3.10 -9.71
CA GLN A 12 10.48 -2.80 -10.52
C GLN A 12 10.58 -3.67 -11.77
N ALA A 13 10.21 -4.94 -11.68
CA ALA A 13 10.27 -5.85 -12.82
C ALA A 13 9.17 -5.55 -13.86
N LEU A 14 7.97 -5.21 -13.42
CA LEU A 14 6.81 -5.01 -14.31
C LEU A 14 6.72 -3.58 -14.86
N ALA A 15 7.21 -2.58 -14.14
CA ALA A 15 7.05 -1.17 -14.50
C ALA A 15 8.33 -0.31 -14.31
N PRO A 16 9.52 -0.74 -14.79
CA PRO A 16 10.75 0.01 -14.60
C PRO A 16 10.70 1.39 -15.30
N GLN A 17 10.09 1.46 -16.49
CA GLN A 17 9.96 2.70 -17.24
C GLN A 17 9.02 3.71 -16.56
N LEU A 18 7.98 3.24 -15.86
CA LEU A 18 7.06 4.11 -15.13
C LEU A 18 7.78 4.77 -13.95
N LEU A 19 8.55 3.98 -13.19
CA LEU A 19 9.35 4.49 -12.07
C LEU A 19 10.38 5.51 -12.54
N SER A 20 11.09 5.23 -13.64
CA SER A 20 12.05 6.19 -14.20
C SER A 20 11.37 7.49 -14.65
N LYS A 21 10.18 7.39 -15.28
CA LYS A 21 9.42 8.57 -15.72
C LYS A 21 8.95 9.42 -14.54
N LEU A 22 8.38 8.80 -13.51
CA LEU A 22 7.95 9.51 -12.30
C LEU A 22 9.13 10.20 -11.59
N GLN A 23 10.28 9.52 -11.57
CA GLN A 23 11.52 10.07 -11.01
C GLN A 23 12.00 11.31 -11.81
N GLU A 24 12.06 11.25 -13.14
CA GLU A 24 12.43 12.42 -13.96
C GLU A 24 11.41 13.56 -13.84
N HIS A 25 10.10 13.29 -13.84
CA HIS A 25 9.08 14.32 -13.64
C HIS A 25 9.20 15.00 -12.27
N GLY A 26 9.49 14.24 -11.21
CA GLY A 26 9.77 14.80 -9.89
C GLY A 26 10.98 15.74 -9.90
N ARG A 27 12.04 15.39 -10.65
CA ARG A 27 13.21 16.28 -10.83
C ARG A 27 12.91 17.49 -11.69
N ASP A 28 12.10 17.35 -12.74
CA ASP A 28 11.67 18.48 -13.56
C ASP A 28 10.91 19.51 -12.73
N LEU A 29 10.08 19.06 -11.79
CA LEU A 29 9.40 19.94 -10.85
C LEU A 29 10.42 20.73 -10.00
N ILE A 30 11.45 20.07 -9.47
CA ILE A 30 12.52 20.73 -8.70
C ILE A 30 13.22 21.79 -9.56
N TRP A 31 13.55 21.49 -10.82
CA TRP A 31 14.16 22.47 -11.72
C TRP A 31 13.26 23.67 -11.96
N ARG A 32 11.97 23.45 -12.27
CA ARG A 32 11.02 24.55 -12.53
C ARG A 32 10.83 25.45 -11.31
N THR A 33 10.84 24.90 -10.09
CA THR A 33 10.63 25.68 -8.87
C THR A 33 11.88 26.42 -8.40
N HIS A 34 13.07 25.95 -8.75
CA HIS A 34 14.35 26.53 -8.31
C HIS A 34 15.12 27.26 -9.40
N ALA A 35 14.61 27.32 -10.64
CA ALA A 35 15.27 28.03 -11.72
C ALA A 35 15.41 29.53 -11.38
N SER A 36 16.65 30.03 -11.42
CA SER A 36 17.00 31.42 -11.16
C SER A 36 16.36 32.34 -12.19
N SER A 37 15.69 33.38 -11.70
CA SER A 37 15.15 34.46 -12.53
C SER A 37 16.14 35.62 -12.74
N ALA A 38 17.36 35.53 -12.21
CA ALA A 38 18.37 36.58 -12.38
C ALA A 38 18.81 36.68 -13.85
N PRO A 39 18.92 37.88 -14.44
CA PRO A 39 19.37 38.05 -15.82
C PRO A 39 20.75 37.42 -16.06
N GLU A 40 20.87 36.62 -17.11
CA GLU A 40 22.11 35.97 -17.51
C GLU A 40 22.63 36.57 -18.83
N GLN A 41 23.86 37.07 -18.81
CA GLN A 41 24.49 37.81 -19.92
C GLN A 41 25.86 37.23 -20.32
N ARG A 42 26.39 36.24 -19.60
CA ARG A 42 27.67 35.60 -19.92
C ARG A 42 27.56 34.71 -21.15
N VAL A 43 26.40 34.07 -21.32
CA VAL A 43 26.05 33.25 -22.49
C VAL A 43 24.78 33.80 -23.13
N ILE A 44 24.86 34.18 -24.40
CA ILE A 44 23.79 34.90 -25.12
C ILE A 44 23.35 34.10 -26.35
N LEU A 45 22.03 34.01 -26.57
CA LEU A 45 21.47 33.40 -27.78
C LEU A 45 21.39 34.44 -28.89
N ILE A 46 22.01 34.15 -30.03
CA ILE A 46 21.79 34.87 -31.28
C ILE A 46 20.80 34.04 -32.09
N ASP A 47 19.57 34.54 -32.15
CA ASP A 47 18.41 33.74 -32.51
C ASP A 47 17.98 34.01 -33.96
N ILE A 48 17.96 32.96 -34.77
CA ILE A 48 17.32 32.97 -36.09
C ILE A 48 15.82 32.73 -35.84
N ASP A 49 15.15 33.82 -35.48
CA ASP A 49 13.74 33.89 -35.15
C ASP A 49 12.86 34.24 -36.37
N ASP A 50 11.54 34.27 -36.18
CA ASP A 50 10.59 34.59 -37.25
C ASP A 50 10.85 35.99 -37.86
N ALA A 51 11.25 36.95 -37.04
CA ALA A 51 11.63 38.29 -37.49
C ALA A 51 12.85 38.24 -38.41
N SER A 52 13.83 37.39 -38.09
CA SER A 52 15.01 37.16 -38.92
C SER A 52 14.65 36.53 -40.26
N LEU A 53 13.74 35.55 -40.28
CA LEU A 53 13.28 34.95 -41.54
C LEU A 53 12.48 35.93 -42.39
N GLN A 54 11.73 36.84 -41.76
CA GLN A 54 10.93 37.85 -42.45
C GLN A 54 11.80 38.95 -43.08
N SER A 55 12.85 39.40 -42.38
CA SER A 55 13.70 40.52 -42.82
C SER A 55 14.78 40.09 -43.81
N ILE A 56 15.44 38.96 -43.57
CA ILE A 56 16.58 38.48 -44.37
C ILE A 56 16.13 37.50 -45.45
N GLY A 57 15.16 36.63 -45.13
CA GLY A 57 14.64 35.60 -46.02
C GLY A 57 14.63 34.20 -45.38
N PRO A 58 14.06 33.21 -46.09
CA PRO A 58 13.85 31.87 -45.54
C PRO A 58 15.16 31.13 -45.29
N TRP A 59 15.14 30.25 -44.28
CA TRP A 59 16.23 29.31 -44.02
C TRP A 59 16.24 28.18 -45.06
N PRO A 60 17.40 27.65 -45.50
CA PRO A 60 18.78 28.03 -45.13
C PRO A 60 19.25 29.33 -45.78
N TRP A 61 19.87 30.21 -44.98
CA TRP A 61 20.48 31.44 -45.47
C TRP A 61 21.69 31.20 -46.38
N SER A 62 22.04 32.24 -47.15
CA SER A 62 23.26 32.23 -47.96
C SER A 62 24.51 32.16 -47.07
N ARG A 63 25.58 31.55 -47.57
CA ARG A 63 26.86 31.48 -46.84
C ARG A 63 27.44 32.87 -46.56
N ASN A 64 27.18 33.83 -47.43
CA ASN A 64 27.61 35.22 -47.26
C ASN A 64 26.88 35.87 -46.09
N THR A 65 25.57 35.63 -45.93
CA THR A 65 24.78 36.13 -44.79
C THR A 65 25.30 35.57 -43.46
N VAL A 66 25.60 34.26 -43.40
CA VAL A 66 26.18 33.64 -42.21
C VAL A 66 27.59 34.19 -41.92
N ALA A 67 28.38 34.45 -42.97
CA ALA A 67 29.70 35.07 -42.83
C ALA A 67 29.61 36.49 -42.28
N GLU A 68 28.63 37.28 -42.76
CA GLU A 68 28.34 38.62 -42.27
C GLU A 68 27.90 38.61 -40.80
N LEU A 69 27.05 37.64 -40.41
CA LEU A 69 26.67 37.43 -39.01
C LEU A 69 27.89 37.12 -38.13
N SER A 70 28.76 36.21 -38.57
CA SER A 70 30.01 35.91 -37.85
C SER A 70 30.89 37.16 -37.68
N GLN A 71 31.04 37.95 -38.75
CA GLN A 71 31.83 39.19 -38.71
C GLN A 71 31.18 40.27 -37.84
N ALA A 72 29.85 40.36 -37.80
CA ALA A 72 29.14 41.27 -36.91
C ALA A 72 29.39 40.93 -35.44
N LEU A 73 29.41 39.63 -35.11
CA LEU A 73 29.76 39.16 -33.77
C LEU A 73 31.23 39.48 -33.42
N ASP A 74 32.15 39.32 -34.37
CA ASP A 74 33.55 39.71 -34.18
C ASP A 74 33.67 41.23 -33.92
N ARG A 75 32.94 42.07 -34.67
CA ARG A 75 32.89 43.53 -34.44
C ARG A 75 32.30 43.89 -33.07
N ALA A 76 31.36 43.10 -32.57
CA ALA A 76 30.78 43.27 -31.24
C ALA A 76 31.71 42.76 -30.11
N GLY A 77 32.84 42.14 -30.44
CA GLY A 77 33.86 41.72 -29.48
C GLY A 77 33.48 40.51 -28.65
N VAL A 78 32.66 39.60 -29.17
CA VAL A 78 32.31 38.35 -28.47
C VAL A 78 33.55 37.51 -28.13
N GLY A 79 33.46 36.68 -27.08
CA GLY A 79 34.56 35.82 -26.65
C GLY A 79 34.60 34.47 -27.36
N LEU A 80 33.46 33.92 -27.77
CA LEU A 80 33.32 32.59 -28.37
C LEU A 80 32.05 32.52 -29.22
N LYS A 81 32.10 31.90 -30.40
CA LYS A 81 30.94 31.71 -31.29
C LYS A 81 30.62 30.22 -31.46
N LEU A 82 29.53 29.74 -30.89
CA LEU A 82 29.06 28.35 -31.06
C LEU A 82 27.90 28.32 -32.06
N PHE A 83 28.11 27.72 -33.22
CA PHE A 83 27.06 27.56 -34.23
C PHE A 83 26.33 26.25 -33.99
N ASP A 84 25.10 26.33 -33.48
CA ASP A 84 24.15 25.20 -33.41
C ASP A 84 23.49 24.96 -34.77
N ILE A 85 24.33 24.86 -35.79
CA ILE A 85 23.95 24.81 -37.19
C ILE A 85 24.96 23.95 -37.92
N VAL A 86 24.48 23.02 -38.75
CA VAL A 86 25.33 22.17 -39.58
C VAL A 86 25.28 22.64 -41.03
N PHE A 87 26.46 22.69 -41.67
CA PHE A 87 26.63 23.11 -43.05
C PHE A 87 27.11 21.94 -43.93
N PRO A 88 26.25 20.93 -44.23
CA PRO A 88 26.69 19.68 -44.84
C PRO A 88 27.08 19.80 -46.33
N ASP A 89 26.38 20.65 -47.07
CA ASP A 89 26.55 20.78 -48.51
C ASP A 89 27.52 21.90 -48.88
N ALA A 90 28.29 21.66 -49.95
CA ALA A 90 29.05 22.70 -50.62
C ALA A 90 28.12 23.71 -51.30
N ARG A 91 28.32 24.99 -51.02
CA ARG A 91 27.49 26.09 -51.57
C ARG A 91 28.34 27.29 -51.97
N PRO A 92 27.87 28.13 -52.91
CA PRO A 92 28.49 29.43 -53.17
C PRO A 92 28.64 30.24 -51.88
N GLY A 93 29.80 30.85 -51.70
CA GLY A 93 30.14 31.63 -50.50
C GLY A 93 30.81 30.86 -49.36
N ASP A 94 31.00 29.53 -49.47
CA ASP A 94 31.74 28.74 -48.47
C ASP A 94 33.14 29.30 -48.19
N ALA A 95 33.83 29.84 -49.21
CA ALA A 95 35.14 30.47 -49.03
C ALA A 95 35.07 31.73 -48.14
N GLN A 96 34.02 32.54 -48.29
CA GLN A 96 33.81 33.75 -47.49
C GLN A 96 33.45 33.40 -46.05
N LEU A 97 32.61 32.38 -45.86
CA LEU A 97 32.29 31.87 -44.52
C LEU A 97 33.51 31.23 -43.86
N ALA A 98 34.26 30.38 -44.57
CA ALA A 98 35.52 29.80 -44.10
C ALA A 98 36.50 30.90 -43.63
N GLN A 99 36.65 31.96 -44.42
CA GLN A 99 37.46 33.11 -44.03
C GLN A 99 36.93 33.75 -42.74
N ALA A 100 35.64 34.07 -42.67
CA ALA A 100 35.03 34.67 -41.48
C ALA A 100 35.16 33.81 -40.20
N LEU A 101 35.10 32.49 -40.33
CA LEU A 101 35.27 31.57 -39.20
C LEU A 101 36.72 31.51 -38.70
N SER A 102 37.70 31.60 -39.61
CA SER A 102 39.14 31.43 -39.34
C SER A 102 39.88 32.72 -38.97
N THR A 103 39.48 33.87 -39.52
CA THR A 103 40.15 35.17 -39.30
C THR A 103 39.45 36.07 -38.28
N GLY A 104 38.32 35.62 -37.72
CA GLY A 104 37.58 36.35 -36.70
C GLY A 104 38.39 36.53 -35.42
N SER A 105 38.10 37.58 -34.66
CA SER A 105 38.74 37.83 -33.35
C SER A 105 38.31 36.80 -32.30
N ALA A 106 37.13 36.20 -32.46
CA ALA A 106 36.62 35.17 -31.56
C ALA A 106 36.68 33.78 -32.21
N PRO A 107 37.08 32.72 -31.48
CA PRO A 107 37.04 31.35 -31.98
C PRO A 107 35.61 30.93 -32.37
N SER A 108 35.50 30.28 -33.53
CA SER A 108 34.25 29.73 -34.03
C SER A 108 34.21 28.22 -33.87
N VAL A 109 33.15 27.69 -33.27
CA VAL A 109 32.92 26.26 -33.10
C VAL A 109 31.67 25.84 -33.85
N LEU A 110 31.79 24.86 -34.75
CA LEU A 110 30.67 24.38 -35.56
C LEU A 110 30.04 23.12 -34.95
N ALA A 111 28.73 22.98 -35.17
CA ALA A 111 27.98 21.77 -34.82
C ALA A 111 28.16 20.65 -35.85
N GLN A 112 27.96 19.41 -35.41
CA GLN A 112 27.69 18.24 -36.24
C GLN A 112 26.65 17.36 -35.53
N VAL A 113 25.92 16.53 -36.28
CA VAL A 113 24.89 15.65 -35.71
C VAL A 113 25.27 14.20 -35.96
N PHE A 114 25.19 13.38 -34.92
CA PHE A 114 25.42 11.93 -35.00
C PHE A 114 24.12 11.15 -34.82
N ALA A 115 24.01 9.98 -35.42
CA ALA A 115 22.92 9.04 -35.18
C ALA A 115 23.36 7.99 -34.13
N LEU A 116 22.82 8.09 -32.90
CA LEU A 116 23.21 7.22 -31.77
C LEU A 116 22.43 5.89 -31.69
N ARG A 117 21.32 5.75 -32.41
CA ARG A 117 20.34 4.65 -32.19
C ARG A 117 20.16 3.71 -33.38
N GLY A 118 21.12 3.62 -34.30
CA GLY A 118 21.00 2.78 -35.51
C GLY A 118 19.79 3.12 -36.40
N GLU A 119 19.20 4.30 -36.18
CA GLU A 119 18.03 4.80 -36.92
C GLU A 119 18.39 5.16 -38.36
N THR A 120 19.67 5.49 -38.60
CA THR A 120 20.19 5.83 -39.93
C THR A 120 21.71 5.67 -39.98
N GLN A 121 22.21 5.21 -41.13
CA GLN A 121 23.64 5.18 -41.46
C GLN A 121 24.02 6.30 -42.44
N LEU A 122 23.17 7.33 -42.55
CA LEU A 122 23.42 8.49 -43.40
C LEU A 122 24.77 9.13 -43.01
N ARG A 123 25.63 9.32 -44.01
CA ARG A 123 26.90 10.05 -43.89
C ARG A 123 26.88 11.22 -44.86
N LEU A 124 26.71 12.43 -44.35
CA LEU A 124 26.77 13.69 -45.09
C LEU A 124 27.85 14.58 -44.48
N GLY A 125 28.58 15.33 -45.31
CA GLY A 125 29.73 16.12 -44.87
C GLY A 125 30.89 15.26 -44.35
N SER A 126 31.71 15.84 -43.48
CA SER A 126 32.87 15.17 -42.87
C SER A 126 32.88 15.30 -41.34
N THR A 127 33.34 14.27 -40.65
CA THR A 127 33.58 14.34 -39.20
C THR A 127 34.82 15.16 -38.92
N ALA A 128 34.75 16.06 -37.95
CA ALA A 128 35.86 16.91 -37.53
C ALA A 128 35.82 17.14 -36.01
N GLY A 129 36.89 17.74 -35.46
CA GLY A 129 36.96 18.06 -34.03
C GLY A 129 37.17 16.86 -33.10
N ALA A 130 37.68 15.74 -33.62
CA ALA A 130 37.98 14.58 -32.78
C ALA A 130 39.04 14.91 -31.72
N TRP A 131 38.79 14.53 -30.47
CA TRP A 131 39.77 14.64 -29.41
C TRP A 131 40.80 13.51 -29.53
N PRO A 132 42.11 13.83 -29.59
CA PRO A 132 43.14 12.82 -29.68
C PRO A 132 43.18 12.00 -28.38
N SER A 133 43.67 10.76 -28.45
CA SER A 133 44.04 9.89 -27.32
C SER A 133 42.94 9.26 -26.44
N LEU A 134 41.65 9.59 -26.60
CA LEU A 134 40.58 8.97 -25.79
C LEU A 134 40.09 7.63 -26.37
N GLY A 135 40.00 7.52 -27.69
CA GLY A 135 39.52 6.31 -28.37
C GLY A 135 38.06 5.95 -28.03
N CYS A 136 37.54 4.92 -28.67
CA CYS A 136 36.13 4.52 -28.58
C CYS A 136 35.76 3.68 -27.34
N GLN A 137 36.43 3.88 -26.21
CA GLN A 137 36.10 3.18 -24.97
C GLN A 137 35.07 3.97 -24.16
N MET A 138 34.41 3.30 -23.20
CA MET A 138 33.57 4.00 -22.24
C MET A 138 34.40 5.11 -21.57
N PRO A 139 33.84 6.32 -21.44
CA PRO A 139 32.42 6.64 -21.48
C PRO A 139 31.94 7.36 -22.77
N ALA A 140 32.43 6.96 -23.96
CA ALA A 140 31.94 7.49 -25.24
C ALA A 140 30.76 6.67 -25.80
N ILE A 141 29.72 7.34 -26.31
CA ILE A 141 28.52 6.68 -26.87
C ILE A 141 28.75 6.38 -28.37
N PRO A 142 28.57 5.14 -28.85
CA PRO A 142 28.78 4.80 -30.25
C PRO A 142 27.73 5.47 -31.15
N ALA A 143 28.16 5.87 -32.35
CA ALA A 143 27.31 6.40 -33.40
C ALA A 143 27.51 5.65 -34.72
N GLU A 144 26.45 5.58 -35.53
CA GLU A 144 26.43 4.82 -36.80
C GLU A 144 26.31 5.71 -38.05
N GLY A 145 25.82 6.94 -37.88
CA GLY A 145 25.62 7.92 -38.95
C GLY A 145 26.02 9.33 -38.49
N VAL A 146 26.32 10.21 -39.45
CA VAL A 146 26.73 11.58 -39.18
C VAL A 146 26.28 12.55 -40.27
N ILE A 147 25.83 13.72 -39.85
CA ILE A 147 25.68 14.91 -40.66
C ILE A 147 26.72 15.91 -40.13
N GLY A 148 27.85 15.96 -40.81
CA GLY A 148 28.97 16.85 -40.50
C GLY A 148 28.96 18.08 -41.40
N ASN A 149 29.96 18.94 -41.20
CA ASN A 149 30.16 20.11 -42.05
C ASN A 149 30.90 19.75 -43.33
N GLN A 150 30.71 20.58 -44.36
CA GLN A 150 31.53 20.59 -45.55
C GLN A 150 33.02 20.75 -45.14
N PRO A 151 33.96 19.99 -45.74
CA PRO A 151 35.33 19.88 -45.23
C PRO A 151 36.10 21.20 -45.06
N THR A 152 35.92 22.16 -45.98
CA THR A 152 36.57 23.48 -45.91
C THR A 152 36.08 24.27 -44.70
N LEU A 153 34.76 24.28 -44.46
CA LEU A 153 34.18 24.93 -43.27
C LEU A 153 34.64 24.25 -41.98
N ALA A 154 34.64 22.92 -41.96
CA ALA A 154 35.08 22.14 -40.79
C ALA A 154 36.54 22.41 -40.41
N GLN A 155 37.41 22.63 -41.39
CA GLN A 155 38.84 22.94 -41.19
C GLN A 155 39.10 24.39 -40.81
N SER A 156 38.21 25.32 -41.19
CA SER A 156 38.33 26.73 -40.85
C SER A 156 37.78 27.10 -39.47
N ALA A 157 36.97 26.24 -38.88
CA ALA A 157 36.50 26.40 -37.50
C ALA A 157 37.62 26.10 -36.50
N ALA A 158 37.62 26.80 -35.35
CA ALA A 158 38.56 26.55 -34.27
C ALA A 158 38.36 25.16 -33.64
N ALA A 159 37.10 24.71 -33.57
CA ALA A 159 36.73 23.35 -33.17
C ALA A 159 35.40 22.93 -33.81
N VAL A 160 35.07 21.64 -33.68
CA VAL A 160 33.78 21.08 -34.08
C VAL A 160 33.29 20.18 -32.96
N GLY A 161 32.03 20.36 -32.55
CA GLY A 161 31.40 19.53 -31.51
C GLY A 161 30.01 19.08 -31.94
N HIS A 162 29.47 18.05 -31.29
CA HIS A 162 28.16 17.52 -31.66
C HIS A 162 27.00 18.12 -30.89
N ILE A 163 25.84 18.18 -31.53
CA ILE A 163 24.59 18.69 -30.93
C ILE A 163 23.58 17.57 -30.67
N THR A 164 24.01 16.31 -30.83
CA THR A 164 23.18 15.13 -30.70
C THR A 164 22.59 14.98 -29.29
N PRO A 165 21.26 15.08 -29.11
CA PRO A 165 20.64 14.88 -27.80
C PRO A 165 20.51 13.39 -27.46
N THR A 166 20.46 13.07 -26.16
CA THR A 166 19.98 11.77 -25.70
C THR A 166 18.55 11.92 -25.17
N LEU A 167 17.61 11.28 -25.85
CA LEU A 167 16.18 11.35 -25.51
C LEU A 167 15.83 10.35 -24.41
N ASP A 168 15.21 10.84 -23.34
CA ASP A 168 14.61 10.01 -22.30
C ASP A 168 13.38 9.25 -22.81
N ASN A 169 12.84 8.32 -22.02
CA ASN A 169 11.69 7.47 -22.38
C ASN A 169 10.38 8.24 -22.64
N ASP A 170 10.34 9.53 -22.30
CA ASP A 170 9.24 10.46 -22.53
C ASP A 170 9.55 11.47 -23.65
N GLY A 171 10.71 11.36 -24.31
CA GLY A 171 11.15 12.27 -25.37
C GLY A 171 11.82 13.55 -24.86
N GLY A 172 11.96 13.74 -23.55
CA GLY A 172 12.65 14.89 -22.97
C GLY A 172 14.17 14.82 -23.15
N VAL A 173 14.79 15.95 -23.46
CA VAL A 173 16.24 16.15 -23.46
C VAL A 173 16.66 16.58 -22.06
N ARG A 174 17.18 15.64 -21.27
CA ARG A 174 17.73 15.93 -19.93
C ARG A 174 19.22 15.65 -19.85
N ARG A 175 19.75 14.93 -20.84
CA ARG A 175 21.11 14.46 -20.92
C ARG A 175 21.63 14.69 -22.34
N VAL A 176 22.94 14.87 -22.45
CA VAL A 176 23.66 14.96 -23.72
C VAL A 176 24.89 14.08 -23.59
N ALA A 177 25.21 13.29 -24.62
CA ALA A 177 26.46 12.54 -24.64
C ALA A 177 27.64 13.52 -24.51
N ALA A 178 28.55 13.31 -23.56
CA ALA A 178 29.73 14.18 -23.47
C ALA A 178 30.65 13.97 -24.67
N LEU A 179 30.80 12.70 -25.04
CA LEU A 179 31.65 12.21 -26.11
C LEU A 179 30.87 11.19 -26.95
N VAL A 180 30.90 11.35 -28.26
CA VAL A 180 30.40 10.37 -29.23
C VAL A 180 31.57 9.65 -29.88
N CYS A 181 31.51 8.32 -29.97
CA CYS A 181 32.47 7.50 -30.66
C CYS A 181 32.00 7.22 -32.10
N MET A 182 32.88 7.48 -33.07
CA MET A 182 32.71 7.05 -34.46
C MET A 182 34.07 6.76 -35.10
N ASP A 183 34.16 5.67 -35.86
CA ASP A 183 35.37 5.29 -36.61
C ASP A 183 36.66 5.28 -35.75
N GLY A 184 36.56 4.82 -34.50
CA GLY A 184 37.68 4.73 -33.56
C GLY A 184 38.09 6.06 -32.90
N ARG A 185 37.37 7.15 -33.16
CA ARG A 185 37.63 8.50 -32.65
C ARG A 185 36.47 9.02 -31.81
N THR A 186 36.76 9.93 -30.88
CA THR A 186 35.78 10.56 -30.00
C THR A 186 35.57 12.02 -30.32
N TYR A 187 34.31 12.42 -30.34
CA TYR A 187 33.86 13.76 -30.71
C TYR A 187 33.11 14.37 -29.52
N PRO A 188 33.52 15.54 -29.02
CA PRO A 188 32.87 16.18 -27.86
C PRO A 188 31.54 16.84 -28.23
N ALA A 189 30.66 17.03 -27.25
CA ALA A 189 29.48 17.87 -27.39
C ALA A 189 29.86 19.33 -27.74
N LEU A 190 28.97 20.07 -28.42
CA LEU A 190 29.22 21.44 -28.90
C LEU A 190 29.68 22.38 -27.78
N ALA A 191 28.97 22.41 -26.66
CA ALA A 191 29.35 23.28 -25.53
C ALA A 191 30.70 22.87 -24.91
N LEU A 192 31.00 21.57 -24.89
CA LEU A 192 32.27 21.04 -24.38
C LEU A 192 33.44 21.37 -25.32
N ALA A 193 33.24 21.31 -26.63
CA ALA A 193 34.20 21.76 -27.64
C ALA A 193 34.47 23.27 -27.53
N GLY A 194 33.43 24.07 -27.33
CA GLY A 194 33.52 25.51 -27.05
C GLY A 194 34.38 25.80 -25.83
N LEU A 195 34.08 25.11 -24.73
CA LEU A 195 34.82 25.26 -23.48
C LEU A 195 36.30 24.86 -23.62
N ALA A 196 36.57 23.74 -24.26
CA ALA A 196 37.93 23.26 -24.52
C ALA A 196 38.75 24.25 -25.36
N THR A 197 38.09 24.91 -26.33
CA THR A 197 38.73 25.91 -27.19
C THR A 197 39.18 27.12 -26.37
N GLN A 198 38.36 27.56 -25.40
CA GLN A 198 38.74 28.63 -24.46
C GLN A 198 39.85 28.20 -23.49
N ALA A 199 39.85 26.95 -23.06
CA ALA A 199 40.87 26.43 -22.14
C ALA A 199 42.27 26.36 -22.76
N SER A 200 42.37 26.41 -24.10
CA SER A 200 43.65 26.23 -24.84
C SER A 200 44.44 24.99 -24.38
N ALA A 201 43.73 23.94 -23.92
CA ALA A 201 44.32 22.76 -23.33
C ALA A 201 43.56 21.50 -23.79
N VAL A 202 44.29 20.40 -23.93
CA VAL A 202 43.69 19.09 -24.22
C VAL A 202 42.91 18.64 -22.98
N ALA A 203 41.61 18.41 -23.16
CA ALA A 203 40.75 17.89 -22.11
C ALA A 203 41.23 16.50 -21.67
N GLN A 204 41.24 16.26 -20.36
CA GLN A 204 41.61 14.98 -19.78
C GLN A 204 40.38 14.31 -19.20
N LEU A 205 40.31 12.98 -19.34
CA LEU A 205 39.22 12.19 -18.81
C LEU A 205 39.73 11.38 -17.62
N GLU A 206 39.06 11.54 -16.48
CA GLU A 206 39.40 10.89 -15.23
C GLU A 206 38.21 10.07 -14.72
N SER A 207 38.48 8.92 -14.10
CA SER A 207 37.47 8.12 -13.39
C SER A 207 37.41 8.56 -11.93
N GLY A 208 36.20 8.72 -11.40
CA GLY A 208 36.03 9.01 -9.98
C GLY A 208 36.46 7.81 -9.13
N ARG A 209 37.13 8.06 -8.02
CA ARG A 209 37.69 7.03 -7.13
C ARG A 209 36.91 6.91 -5.82
N HIS A 210 36.24 7.98 -5.41
CA HIS A 210 35.49 8.02 -4.17
C HIS A 210 33.99 7.83 -4.40
N TRP A 211 33.29 7.32 -3.37
CA TRP A 211 31.86 7.01 -3.44
C TRP A 211 30.97 8.22 -3.75
N TYR A 212 31.43 9.42 -3.39
CA TYR A 212 30.71 10.67 -3.54
C TYR A 212 31.03 11.43 -4.84
N GLU A 213 31.99 10.93 -5.62
CA GLU A 213 32.37 11.51 -6.90
C GLU A 213 31.46 11.01 -8.03
N SER A 214 31.47 11.74 -9.15
CA SER A 214 30.90 11.29 -10.42
C SER A 214 31.63 10.04 -10.92
N ALA A 215 31.00 9.29 -11.83
CA ALA A 215 31.64 8.11 -12.41
C ALA A 215 32.85 8.51 -13.26
N TRP A 216 32.69 9.59 -14.04
CA TRP A 216 33.74 10.18 -14.84
C TRP A 216 33.73 11.68 -14.73
N ARG A 217 34.87 12.30 -14.98
CA ARG A 217 35.05 13.74 -15.00
C ARG A 217 35.96 14.14 -16.14
N ILE A 218 35.61 15.22 -16.82
CA ILE A 218 36.48 15.86 -17.81
C ILE A 218 37.09 17.09 -17.16
N THR A 219 38.43 17.15 -17.15
CA THR A 219 39.22 18.25 -16.56
C THR A 219 39.95 19.02 -17.66
N PHE A 220 40.15 20.32 -17.44
CA PHE A 220 40.83 21.21 -18.38
C PHE A 220 42.10 21.78 -17.74
N PRO A 221 43.31 21.35 -18.14
CA PRO A 221 44.55 21.83 -17.54
C PRO A 221 44.74 23.36 -17.59
N GLY A 222 44.18 24.01 -18.62
CA GLY A 222 44.22 25.46 -18.78
C GLY A 222 43.18 26.23 -17.94
N MET A 223 42.22 25.54 -17.34
CA MET A 223 41.20 26.11 -16.44
C MET A 223 41.04 25.22 -15.19
N PRO A 224 42.04 25.21 -14.29
CA PRO A 224 41.99 24.37 -13.09
C PRO A 224 40.79 24.75 -12.21
N GLY A 225 40.05 23.73 -11.76
CA GLY A 225 38.82 23.88 -10.96
C GLY A 225 37.52 23.88 -11.77
N LEU A 226 37.61 23.92 -13.10
CA LEU A 226 36.46 23.79 -14.00
C LEU A 226 36.32 22.33 -14.45
N ASP A 227 35.51 21.58 -13.71
CA ASP A 227 35.34 20.14 -13.91
C ASP A 227 33.96 19.82 -14.48
N VAL A 228 33.90 19.01 -15.54
CA VAL A 228 32.62 18.55 -16.12
C VAL A 228 32.35 17.13 -15.66
N ASN A 229 31.38 16.98 -14.76
CA ASN A 229 30.99 15.68 -14.21
C ASN A 229 30.08 14.91 -15.16
N LEU A 230 30.36 13.60 -15.33
CA LEU A 230 29.59 12.70 -16.18
C LEU A 230 29.02 11.54 -15.34
N ASP A 231 27.88 11.02 -15.79
CA ASP A 231 27.34 9.77 -15.25
C ASP A 231 28.11 8.53 -15.75
N ALA A 232 27.71 7.35 -15.28
CA ALA A 232 28.35 6.09 -15.64
C ALA A 232 28.25 5.77 -17.16
N GLN A 233 27.32 6.41 -17.87
CA GLN A 233 27.12 6.29 -19.31
C GLN A 233 27.89 7.35 -20.11
N GLY A 234 28.60 8.26 -19.45
CA GLY A 234 29.32 9.35 -20.10
C GLY A 234 28.45 10.50 -20.58
N GLN A 235 27.28 10.66 -19.98
CA GLN A 235 26.37 11.72 -20.33
C GLN A 235 26.53 12.88 -19.35
N ILE A 236 26.47 14.09 -19.90
CA ILE A 236 26.33 15.32 -19.14
C ILE A 236 24.84 15.50 -18.89
N ARG A 237 24.45 15.67 -17.63
CA ARG A 237 23.09 16.09 -17.33
C ARG A 237 23.01 17.61 -17.43
N VAL A 238 22.02 18.07 -18.19
CA VAL A 238 21.82 19.50 -18.43
C VAL A 238 21.25 20.14 -17.16
N PRO A 239 21.93 21.14 -16.56
CA PRO A 239 21.40 21.86 -15.41
C PRO A 239 20.41 22.92 -15.88
N TYR A 240 19.13 22.64 -15.71
CA TYR A 240 18.05 23.59 -15.98
C TYR A 240 17.87 24.59 -14.83
N GLN A 241 18.98 25.22 -14.42
CA GLN A 241 19.05 26.13 -13.28
C GLN A 241 18.70 27.57 -13.63
N THR A 242 18.74 27.96 -14.91
CA THR A 242 18.41 29.32 -15.35
C THR A 242 17.03 29.34 -15.98
N ALA A 243 16.16 30.22 -15.51
CA ALA A 243 14.81 30.35 -16.08
C ALA A 243 14.90 30.84 -17.54
N ARG A 244 13.97 30.37 -18.38
CA ARG A 244 13.97 30.70 -19.82
C ARG A 244 13.90 32.19 -20.09
N SER A 245 13.11 32.91 -19.29
CA SER A 245 12.95 34.37 -19.36
C SER A 245 14.21 35.14 -18.99
N SER A 246 15.19 34.49 -18.38
CA SER A 246 16.43 35.10 -17.91
C SER A 246 17.60 34.89 -18.87
N LEU A 247 17.45 33.98 -19.85
CA LEU A 247 18.41 33.81 -20.93
C LEU A 247 18.26 34.96 -21.92
N LEU A 248 19.30 35.78 -22.07
CA LEU A 248 19.31 36.86 -23.04
C LEU A 248 19.29 36.31 -24.47
N ARG A 249 18.36 36.82 -25.29
CA ARG A 249 18.21 36.49 -26.70
C ARG A 249 18.25 37.76 -27.53
N ILE A 250 18.98 37.72 -28.64
CA ILE A 250 19.09 38.80 -29.60
C ILE A 250 18.78 38.23 -30.97
N SER A 251 17.81 38.83 -31.69
CA SER A 251 17.48 38.43 -33.06
C SER A 251 18.71 38.61 -33.96
N ALA A 252 19.02 37.60 -34.77
CA ALA A 252 20.14 37.65 -35.71
C ALA A 252 19.97 38.79 -36.72
N ALA A 253 18.74 39.09 -37.13
CA ALA A 253 18.46 40.24 -37.99
C ALA A 253 18.66 41.58 -37.29
N ASP A 254 18.22 41.72 -36.04
CA ASP A 254 18.45 42.96 -35.29
C ASP A 254 19.96 43.21 -35.13
N LEU A 255 20.75 42.18 -34.83
CA LEU A 255 22.20 42.28 -34.74
C LEU A 255 22.83 42.75 -36.07
N LEU A 256 22.37 42.21 -37.21
CA LEU A 256 22.85 42.60 -38.55
C LEU A 256 22.45 44.03 -38.92
N ASP A 257 21.26 44.46 -38.54
CA ASP A 257 20.75 45.83 -38.71
C ASP A 257 21.35 46.83 -37.71
N GLY A 258 22.13 46.37 -36.73
CA GLY A 258 22.66 47.19 -35.64
C GLY A 258 21.60 47.67 -34.64
N LYS A 259 20.46 47.00 -34.57
CA LYS A 259 19.38 47.22 -33.60
C LYS A 259 19.63 46.43 -32.33
N TRP A 260 19.23 47.00 -31.19
CA TRP A 260 19.44 46.41 -29.87
C TRP A 260 18.13 46.36 -29.08
N PRO A 261 17.89 45.29 -28.30
CA PRO A 261 16.75 45.25 -27.39
C PRO A 261 16.79 46.42 -26.39
N GLN A 262 15.62 46.88 -25.97
CA GLN A 262 15.51 48.03 -25.06
C GLN A 262 16.30 47.78 -23.76
N GLY A 263 17.16 48.74 -23.40
CA GLY A 263 17.96 48.68 -22.18
C GLY A 263 19.28 47.90 -22.31
N LEU A 264 19.61 47.40 -23.50
CA LEU A 264 20.90 46.79 -23.80
C LEU A 264 21.70 47.70 -24.74
N ALA A 265 23.02 47.63 -24.61
CA ALA A 265 23.95 48.38 -25.44
C ALA A 265 24.91 47.43 -26.16
N PRO A 266 25.57 47.87 -27.26
CA PRO A 266 26.41 47.00 -28.08
C PRO A 266 27.56 46.31 -27.33
N ASP A 267 28.05 46.96 -26.27
CA ASP A 267 29.06 46.47 -25.34
C ASP A 267 28.59 45.27 -24.51
N THR A 268 27.28 44.97 -24.46
CA THR A 268 26.74 43.75 -23.79
C THR A 268 27.33 42.46 -24.36
N LEU A 269 27.69 42.44 -25.65
CA LEU A 269 28.30 41.27 -26.28
C LEU A 269 29.80 41.13 -26.00
N GLN A 270 30.44 42.15 -25.41
CA GLN A 270 31.89 42.17 -25.25
C GLN A 270 32.35 41.05 -24.30
N GLY A 271 33.13 40.11 -24.82
CA GLY A 271 33.61 38.93 -24.10
C GLY A 271 32.55 37.84 -23.85
N ALA A 272 31.28 38.09 -24.19
CA ALA A 272 30.20 37.13 -24.01
C ALA A 272 30.37 35.92 -24.93
N TRP A 273 29.92 34.76 -24.49
CA TRP A 273 29.90 33.54 -25.32
C TRP A 273 28.56 33.47 -26.01
N VAL A 274 28.55 33.37 -27.33
CA VAL A 274 27.32 33.38 -28.12
C VAL A 274 27.02 32.00 -28.67
N VAL A 275 25.76 31.57 -28.49
CA VAL A 275 25.21 30.41 -29.19
C VAL A 275 24.36 30.95 -30.32
N ILE A 276 24.67 30.57 -31.56
CA ILE A 276 23.90 30.93 -32.75
C ILE A 276 22.96 29.77 -33.04
N GLY A 277 21.67 30.03 -32.95
CA GLY A 277 20.63 29.01 -32.92
C GLY A 277 19.38 29.38 -33.70
N ALA A 278 18.46 28.44 -33.80
CA ALA A 278 17.24 28.54 -34.59
C ALA A 278 16.00 28.39 -33.69
N SER A 279 15.11 29.40 -33.65
CA SER A 279 13.81 29.30 -32.96
C SER A 279 12.60 29.61 -33.83
N ALA A 280 12.80 30.08 -35.07
CA ALA A 280 11.71 30.41 -35.98
C ALA A 280 10.74 29.22 -36.20
N PHE A 281 9.46 29.53 -36.36
CA PHE A 281 8.42 28.54 -36.56
C PHE A 281 8.64 27.75 -37.87
N GLY A 282 8.56 26.42 -37.79
CA GLY A 282 8.82 25.52 -38.92
C GLY A 282 10.28 25.09 -39.08
N MET A 283 11.20 25.57 -38.22
CA MET A 283 12.51 24.97 -38.05
C MET A 283 12.40 23.64 -37.31
N ALA A 284 13.24 22.66 -37.68
CA ALA A 284 13.17 21.30 -37.15
C ALA A 284 13.80 21.13 -35.75
N ASP A 285 14.30 22.20 -35.13
CA ASP A 285 15.08 22.16 -33.88
C ASP A 285 14.23 22.51 -32.64
N VAL A 286 13.09 21.83 -32.49
CA VAL A 286 12.21 21.99 -31.32
C VAL A 286 12.30 20.73 -30.45
N VAL A 287 12.68 20.91 -29.19
CA VAL A 287 12.87 19.83 -28.21
C VAL A 287 12.05 20.07 -26.95
N SER A 288 11.76 18.98 -26.22
CA SER A 288 11.19 19.04 -24.87
C SER A 288 12.29 19.02 -23.83
N THR A 289 12.20 19.86 -22.80
CA THR A 289 13.19 19.99 -21.71
C THR A 289 12.51 19.96 -20.35
N SER A 290 13.29 19.97 -19.27
CA SER A 290 12.73 20.05 -17.91
C SER A 290 11.96 21.35 -17.64
N LEU A 291 12.25 22.43 -18.38
CA LEU A 291 11.62 23.75 -18.18
C LEU A 291 10.35 23.95 -19.03
N ALA A 292 10.32 23.41 -20.25
CA ALA A 292 9.18 23.54 -21.16
C ALA A 292 9.18 22.45 -22.25
N GLU A 293 8.00 22.17 -22.81
CA GLU A 293 7.78 21.06 -23.77
C GLU A 293 8.19 21.38 -25.21
N ALA A 294 8.31 22.67 -25.56
CA ALA A 294 8.72 23.13 -26.89
C ALA A 294 9.70 24.29 -26.76
N VAL A 295 10.99 24.00 -26.93
CA VAL A 295 12.08 24.98 -26.87
C VAL A 295 13.08 24.73 -27.99
N SER A 296 13.85 25.76 -28.37
CA SER A 296 14.96 25.61 -29.32
C SER A 296 16.04 24.69 -28.75
N GLY A 297 16.60 23.80 -29.57
CA GLY A 297 17.72 22.93 -29.17
C GLY A 297 18.93 23.72 -28.68
N SER A 298 19.13 24.92 -29.21
CA SER A 298 20.19 25.84 -28.79
C SER A 298 20.09 26.25 -27.32
N GLU A 299 18.87 26.26 -26.75
CA GLU A 299 18.65 26.55 -25.33
C GLU A 299 19.29 25.47 -24.43
N VAL A 300 19.31 24.21 -24.88
CA VAL A 300 19.96 23.09 -24.17
C VAL A 300 21.47 23.33 -24.08
N HIS A 301 22.08 23.77 -25.17
CA HIS A 301 23.50 24.09 -25.22
C HIS A 301 23.86 25.29 -24.33
N MET A 302 23.00 26.31 -24.25
CA MET A 302 23.20 27.42 -23.32
C MET A 302 23.16 26.98 -21.86
N GLN A 303 22.14 26.20 -21.47
CA GLN A 303 21.99 25.70 -20.10
C GLN A 303 23.19 24.82 -19.70
N MET A 304 23.64 23.96 -20.63
CA MET A 304 24.82 23.13 -20.43
C MET A 304 26.08 23.98 -20.26
N LEU A 305 26.29 25.00 -21.10
CA LEU A 305 27.45 25.89 -21.05
C LEU A 305 27.50 26.70 -19.76
N LEU A 306 26.36 27.26 -19.32
CA LEU A 306 26.24 27.98 -18.04
C LEU A 306 26.59 27.07 -16.86
N GLY A 307 26.04 25.85 -16.85
CA GLY A 307 26.38 24.87 -15.82
C GLY A 307 27.85 24.48 -15.79
N MET A 308 28.51 24.42 -16.95
CA MET A 308 29.95 24.18 -17.03
C MET A 308 30.74 25.37 -16.47
N ILE A 309 30.42 26.60 -16.90
CA ILE A 309 31.06 27.84 -16.44
C ILE A 309 30.93 28.00 -14.92
N ASP A 310 29.77 27.66 -14.37
CA ASP A 310 29.51 27.74 -12.93
C ASP A 310 30.08 26.55 -12.14
N GLY A 311 30.60 25.51 -12.80
CA GLY A 311 31.08 24.29 -12.13
C GLY A 311 29.96 23.48 -11.48
N HIS A 312 28.71 23.65 -11.94
CA HIS A 312 27.49 23.13 -11.32
C HIS A 312 26.82 22.03 -12.14
N ILE A 313 27.58 21.27 -12.94
CA ILE A 313 27.05 20.12 -13.67
C ILE A 313 26.62 19.03 -12.67
N PRO A 314 25.32 18.71 -12.59
CA PRO A 314 24.81 17.80 -11.58
C PRO A 314 25.04 16.35 -11.99
N TYR A 315 25.34 15.49 -11.01
CA TYR A 315 25.74 14.11 -11.27
C TYR A 315 25.23 13.14 -10.20
N PRO A 316 24.99 11.86 -10.56
CA PRO A 316 24.76 10.83 -9.57
C PRO A 316 26.09 10.36 -8.95
N PRO A 317 26.25 10.38 -7.61
CA PRO A 317 27.45 9.86 -6.97
C PRO A 317 27.51 8.33 -7.12
N GLN A 318 28.71 7.78 -7.35
CA GLN A 318 28.90 6.34 -7.60
C GLN A 318 28.36 5.44 -6.48
N GLY A 319 28.45 5.91 -5.23
CA GLY A 319 28.02 5.20 -4.02
C GLY A 319 26.53 5.32 -3.70
N GLN A 320 25.71 5.96 -4.54
CA GLN A 320 24.29 6.21 -4.22
C GLN A 320 23.51 4.93 -3.89
N ALA A 321 23.80 3.81 -4.56
CA ALA A 321 23.12 2.54 -4.32
C ALA A 321 23.37 2.02 -2.91
N MET A 322 24.63 2.10 -2.44
CA MET A 322 25.01 1.71 -1.09
C MET A 322 24.41 2.66 -0.05
N LEU A 323 24.44 3.97 -0.32
CA LEU A 323 23.82 4.98 0.55
C LEU A 323 22.33 4.67 0.76
N TRP A 324 21.58 4.45 -0.32
CA TRP A 324 20.16 4.12 -0.23
C TRP A 324 19.91 2.77 0.43
N ALA A 325 20.74 1.75 0.19
CA ALA A 325 20.63 0.47 0.87
C ALA A 325 20.76 0.63 2.39
N CYS A 326 21.76 1.39 2.86
CA CYS A 326 21.94 1.68 4.28
C CYS A 326 20.76 2.45 4.88
N LEU A 327 20.28 3.50 4.21
CA LEU A 327 19.15 4.31 4.67
C LEU A 327 17.84 3.52 4.71
N VAL A 328 17.59 2.68 3.70
CA VAL A 328 16.44 1.79 3.66
C VAL A 328 16.52 0.77 4.79
N LEU A 329 17.67 0.13 5.02
CA LEU A 329 17.83 -0.82 6.12
C LEU A 329 17.59 -0.16 7.49
N LEU A 330 18.10 1.05 7.71
CA LEU A 330 17.85 1.83 8.92
C LEU A 330 16.36 2.16 9.09
N ALA A 331 15.70 2.62 8.04
CA ALA A 331 14.28 2.93 8.05
C ALA A 331 13.41 1.67 8.29
N LEU A 332 13.76 0.55 7.67
CA LEU A 332 13.10 -0.74 7.88
C LEU A 332 13.27 -1.24 9.31
N ALA A 333 14.47 -1.11 9.90
CA ALA A 333 14.73 -1.44 11.29
C ALA A 333 13.95 -0.54 12.25
N ALA A 334 13.85 0.76 11.97
CA ALA A 334 13.07 1.71 12.75
C ALA A 334 11.57 1.37 12.71
N LEU A 335 11.01 1.10 11.52
CA LEU A 335 9.61 0.67 11.36
C LEU A 335 9.33 -0.66 12.05
N TRP A 336 10.26 -1.61 11.98
CA TRP A 336 10.12 -2.89 12.67
C TRP A 336 10.14 -2.71 14.21
N GLY A 337 11.09 -1.95 14.75
CA GLY A 337 11.14 -1.63 16.17
C GLY A 337 9.90 -0.87 16.67
N LEU A 338 9.32 -0.02 15.83
CA LEU A 338 8.08 0.71 16.11
C LEU A 338 6.85 -0.22 16.08
N SER A 339 6.81 -1.19 15.16
CA SER A 339 5.69 -2.15 15.05
C SER A 339 5.53 -3.00 16.31
N ALA A 340 6.63 -3.29 17.03
CA ALA A 340 6.58 -4.04 18.27
C ALA A 340 6.06 -3.24 19.48
N ARG A 341 5.96 -1.90 19.38
CA ARG A 341 5.70 -1.01 20.54
C ARG A 341 4.50 -0.08 20.39
N SER A 342 3.98 0.09 19.18
CA SER A 342 3.04 1.16 18.86
C SER A 342 1.71 0.64 18.33
N GLN A 343 0.70 1.52 18.32
CA GLN A 343 -0.59 1.24 17.71
C GLN A 343 -0.47 1.21 16.18
N ALA A 344 -1.28 0.38 15.52
CA ALA A 344 -1.18 0.12 14.07
C ALA A 344 -1.23 1.38 13.18
N TRP A 345 -1.88 2.46 13.63
CA TRP A 345 -1.99 3.72 12.87
C TRP A 345 -0.71 4.58 12.87
N VAL A 346 0.23 4.34 13.80
CA VAL A 346 1.49 5.10 13.88
C VAL A 346 2.45 4.70 12.75
N LEU A 347 2.40 3.44 12.32
CA LEU A 347 3.26 2.88 11.27
C LEU A 347 3.13 3.58 9.90
N PRO A 348 1.94 3.80 9.31
CA PRO A 348 1.83 4.50 8.04
C PRO A 348 2.29 5.95 8.17
N LEU A 349 1.98 6.63 9.28
CA LEU A 349 2.41 8.01 9.53
C LEU A 349 3.95 8.12 9.60
N ALA A 350 4.59 7.21 10.34
CA ALA A 350 6.04 7.13 10.40
C ALA A 350 6.66 6.85 9.03
N SER A 351 6.06 5.96 8.22
CA SER A 351 6.55 5.68 6.87
C SER A 351 6.45 6.89 5.94
N VAL A 352 5.37 7.67 6.05
CA VAL A 352 5.20 8.93 5.30
C VAL A 352 6.24 9.96 5.73
N ALA A 353 6.46 10.13 7.04
CA ALA A 353 7.47 11.05 7.56
C ALA A 353 8.88 10.68 7.07
N ILE A 354 9.24 9.39 7.08
CA ILE A 354 10.51 8.91 6.56
C ILE A 354 10.60 9.16 5.05
N ALA A 355 9.56 8.83 4.26
CA ALA A 355 9.55 9.04 2.82
C ALA A 355 9.75 10.53 2.47
N ILE A 356 9.09 11.45 3.17
CA ILE A 356 9.29 12.90 3.03
C ILE A 356 10.73 13.28 3.36
N ALA A 357 11.31 12.73 4.44
CA ALA A 357 12.70 13.01 4.79
C ALA A 357 13.70 12.54 3.73
N LEU A 358 13.48 11.39 3.08
CA LEU A 358 14.34 10.91 1.98
C LEU A 358 14.23 11.81 0.74
N LEU A 359 13.03 12.27 0.39
CA LEU A 359 12.83 13.22 -0.72
C LEU A 359 13.45 14.58 -0.40
N ALA A 360 13.31 15.07 0.84
CA ALA A 360 13.94 16.31 1.29
C ALA A 360 15.48 16.20 1.26
N LEU A 361 16.03 15.04 1.64
CA LEU A 361 17.47 14.77 1.55
C LEU A 361 17.98 14.86 0.11
N GLN A 362 17.22 14.35 -0.87
CA GLN A 362 17.55 14.50 -2.29
C GLN A 362 17.60 15.98 -2.70
N VAL A 363 16.56 16.77 -2.39
CA VAL A 363 16.50 18.19 -2.73
C VAL A 363 17.66 18.95 -2.09
N TRP A 364 17.93 18.69 -0.82
CA TRP A 364 19.05 19.29 -0.10
C TRP A 364 20.41 18.92 -0.71
N ALA A 365 20.63 17.64 -1.03
CA ALA A 365 21.88 17.17 -1.64
C ALA A 365 22.10 17.76 -3.04
N GLN A 366 21.03 17.92 -3.82
CA GLN A 366 21.09 18.58 -5.13
C GLN A 366 21.46 20.06 -4.98
N TRP A 367 20.91 20.76 -3.99
CA TRP A 367 21.20 22.18 -3.78
C TRP A 367 22.60 22.43 -3.20
N ALA A 368 23.04 21.59 -2.25
CA ALA A 368 24.30 21.77 -1.54
C ALA A 368 25.53 21.21 -2.28
N TYR A 369 25.35 20.12 -3.05
CA TYR A 369 26.46 19.37 -3.66
C TYR A 369 26.27 19.07 -5.15
N HIS A 370 25.17 19.53 -5.76
CA HIS A 370 24.77 19.19 -7.15
C HIS A 370 24.60 17.68 -7.37
N TRP A 371 24.37 16.92 -6.30
CA TRP A 371 24.14 15.49 -6.37
C TRP A 371 22.72 15.18 -6.83
N ILE A 372 22.60 14.22 -7.72
CA ILE A 372 21.32 13.66 -8.10
C ILE A 372 21.19 12.28 -7.48
N LEU A 373 20.36 12.22 -6.44
CA LEU A 373 20.04 10.98 -5.73
C LEU A 373 18.67 10.47 -6.18
N ASP A 374 18.53 9.15 -6.27
CA ASP A 374 17.29 8.53 -6.72
C ASP A 374 16.35 8.13 -5.57
N ALA A 375 15.77 9.11 -4.88
CA ALA A 375 15.02 8.88 -3.63
C ALA A 375 13.59 8.33 -3.80
N LEU A 376 12.95 8.46 -4.96
CA LEU A 376 11.56 8.02 -5.15
C LEU A 376 11.39 6.51 -4.91
N ALA A 377 12.31 5.72 -5.46
CA ALA A 377 12.30 4.28 -5.31
C ALA A 377 12.37 3.81 -3.84
N PRO A 378 13.38 4.22 -3.05
CA PRO A 378 13.42 3.88 -1.63
C PRO A 378 12.23 4.47 -0.85
N ALA A 379 11.78 5.69 -1.17
CA ALA A 379 10.60 6.28 -0.52
C ALA A 379 9.32 5.43 -0.73
N LEU A 380 9.06 4.96 -1.95
CA LEU A 380 7.92 4.08 -2.25
C LEU A 380 8.02 2.74 -1.51
N LEU A 381 9.20 2.13 -1.44
CA LEU A 381 9.40 0.89 -0.67
C LEU A 381 9.09 1.09 0.82
N ILE A 382 9.48 2.22 1.40
CA ILE A 382 9.18 2.56 2.79
C ILE A 382 7.66 2.72 2.99
N LEU A 383 6.96 3.41 2.09
CA LEU A 383 5.50 3.57 2.14
C LEU A 383 4.77 2.21 2.05
N ILE A 384 5.14 1.36 1.08
CA ILE A 384 4.57 0.02 0.92
C ILE A 384 4.81 -0.81 2.18
N THR A 385 6.00 -0.71 2.77
CA THR A 385 6.33 -1.45 4.00
C THR A 385 5.53 -0.95 5.19
N GLY A 386 5.39 0.36 5.38
CA GLY A 386 4.55 0.95 6.44
C GLY A 386 3.10 0.49 6.35
N LEU A 387 2.52 0.52 5.14
CA LEU A 387 1.16 0.04 4.88
C LEU A 387 1.03 -1.46 5.18
N MET A 388 1.97 -2.28 4.73
CA MET A 388 1.92 -3.73 4.95
C MET A 388 2.07 -4.10 6.43
N LEU A 389 2.91 -3.38 7.18
CA LEU A 389 3.01 -3.58 8.63
C LEU A 389 1.70 -3.21 9.33
N ALA A 390 1.09 -2.07 8.96
CA ALA A 390 -0.20 -1.65 9.53
C ALA A 390 -1.32 -2.65 9.25
N LEU A 391 -1.43 -3.15 8.01
CA LEU A 391 -2.39 -4.20 7.65
C LEU A 391 -2.15 -5.49 8.44
N SER A 392 -0.88 -5.87 8.64
CA SER A 392 -0.54 -7.07 9.40
C SER A 392 -0.92 -6.96 10.88
N GLU A 393 -0.73 -5.79 11.50
CA GLU A 393 -1.13 -5.54 12.89
C GLU A 393 -2.66 -5.49 13.04
N GLN A 394 -3.35 -4.90 12.07
CA GLN A 394 -4.82 -4.92 12.04
C GLN A 394 -5.35 -6.36 11.91
N ALA A 395 -4.74 -7.18 11.05
CA ALA A 395 -5.12 -8.57 10.88
C ALA A 395 -4.87 -9.38 12.17
N ARG A 396 -3.73 -9.18 12.85
CA ARG A 396 -3.43 -9.80 14.15
C ARG A 396 -4.47 -9.43 15.19
N THR A 397 -4.77 -8.14 15.32
CA THR A 397 -5.79 -7.63 16.25
C THR A 397 -7.16 -8.26 15.99
N LEU A 398 -7.55 -8.42 14.72
CA LEU A 398 -8.82 -9.06 14.36
C LEU A 398 -8.84 -10.56 14.71
N VAL A 399 -7.74 -11.28 14.49
CA VAL A 399 -7.62 -12.70 14.85
C VAL A 399 -7.66 -12.88 16.37
N GLU A 400 -6.96 -12.04 17.13
CA GLU A 400 -6.97 -12.06 18.60
C GLU A 400 -8.37 -11.77 19.16
N LYS A 401 -9.05 -10.73 18.65
CA LYS A 401 -10.44 -10.42 19.04
C LYS A 401 -11.38 -11.60 18.78
N LYS A 402 -11.28 -12.24 17.61
CA LYS A 402 -12.07 -13.44 17.30
C LYS A 402 -11.77 -14.60 18.26
N ARG A 403 -10.50 -14.79 18.64
CA ARG A 403 -10.09 -15.83 19.59
C ARG A 403 -10.65 -15.57 20.98
N ILE A 404 -10.57 -14.34 21.47
CA ILE A 404 -11.14 -13.93 22.78
C ILE A 404 -12.66 -14.15 22.77
N TYR A 405 -13.34 -13.71 21.72
CA TYR A 405 -14.79 -13.92 21.57
C TYR A 405 -15.16 -15.41 21.58
N LYS A 406 -14.46 -16.24 20.80
CA LYS A 406 -14.70 -17.69 20.75
C LYS A 406 -14.52 -18.35 22.12
N ASN A 407 -13.49 -17.92 22.87
CA ASN A 407 -13.27 -18.42 24.23
C ASN A 407 -14.32 -17.91 25.22
N LEU A 408 -14.82 -16.67 25.09
CA LEU A 408 -15.88 -16.16 25.97
C LEU A 408 -17.20 -16.90 25.73
N ALA A 409 -17.51 -17.18 24.46
CA ALA A 409 -18.72 -17.90 24.05
C ALA A 409 -18.78 -19.37 24.52
N SER A 410 -17.69 -19.94 25.07
CA SER A 410 -17.74 -21.26 25.72
C SER A 410 -18.20 -21.20 27.18
N TYR A 411 -18.29 -20.01 27.78
CA TYR A 411 -18.71 -19.81 29.17
C TYR A 411 -20.07 -19.13 29.30
N VAL A 412 -20.51 -18.40 28.28
CA VAL A 412 -21.81 -17.74 28.22
C VAL A 412 -22.44 -18.00 26.86
N THR A 413 -23.77 -17.94 26.77
CA THR A 413 -24.46 -18.19 25.50
C THR A 413 -24.01 -17.19 24.41
N PRO A 414 -23.96 -17.60 23.12
CA PRO A 414 -23.44 -16.73 22.05
C PRO A 414 -24.10 -15.34 21.94
N PRO A 415 -25.44 -15.19 22.09
CA PRO A 415 -26.08 -13.87 22.08
C PRO A 415 -25.66 -12.99 23.25
N VAL A 416 -25.39 -13.60 24.41
CA VAL A 416 -24.90 -12.89 25.60
C VAL A 416 -23.43 -12.52 25.44
N ALA A 417 -22.59 -13.41 24.89
CA ALA A 417 -21.20 -13.13 24.57
C ALA A 417 -21.08 -11.93 23.62
N GLU A 418 -21.95 -11.85 22.60
CA GLU A 418 -21.98 -10.73 21.65
C GLU A 418 -22.36 -9.41 22.34
N LYS A 419 -23.41 -9.41 23.17
CA LYS A 419 -23.80 -8.24 23.95
C LYS A 419 -22.69 -7.77 24.90
N ILE A 420 -22.01 -8.70 25.56
CA ILE A 420 -20.88 -8.39 26.46
C ILE A 420 -19.68 -7.83 25.67
N ALA A 421 -19.38 -8.37 24.49
CA ALA A 421 -18.25 -7.93 23.68
C ALA A 421 -18.44 -6.52 23.08
N LEU A 422 -19.69 -6.10 22.87
CA LEU A 422 -20.04 -4.84 22.20
C LEU A 422 -20.43 -3.70 23.16
N GLN A 423 -20.63 -3.99 24.44
CA GLN A 423 -21.09 -3.01 25.43
C GLN A 423 -20.09 -2.84 26.57
N ALA A 424 -19.95 -1.61 27.05
CA ALA A 424 -19.16 -1.35 28.26
C ALA A 424 -19.86 -1.97 29.50
N PRO A 425 -19.10 -2.50 30.46
CA PRO A 425 -19.68 -3.04 31.69
C PRO A 425 -20.40 -1.95 32.49
N THR A 426 -21.51 -2.30 33.13
CA THR A 426 -22.34 -1.39 33.93
C THR A 426 -22.77 -2.05 35.23
N ASP A 427 -22.97 -1.24 36.27
CA ASP A 427 -23.55 -1.66 37.56
C ASP A 427 -25.09 -1.72 37.51
N ALA A 428 -25.70 -1.26 36.41
CA ALA A 428 -27.15 -1.32 36.25
C ALA A 428 -27.62 -2.76 35.95
N ILE A 429 -28.74 -3.15 36.57
CA ILE A 429 -29.44 -4.39 36.22
C ILE A 429 -29.96 -4.25 34.79
N GLN A 430 -29.52 -5.14 33.91
CA GLN A 430 -29.96 -5.21 32.53
C GLN A 430 -30.76 -6.50 32.35
N ALA A 431 -32.03 -6.46 32.74
CA ALA A 431 -32.93 -7.60 32.66
C ALA A 431 -34.27 -7.19 32.06
N ARG A 432 -34.91 -8.13 31.35
CA ARG A 432 -36.22 -7.93 30.74
C ARG A 432 -37.19 -9.01 31.18
N ARG A 433 -38.45 -8.61 31.32
CA ARG A 433 -39.55 -9.54 31.57
C ARG A 433 -40.00 -10.14 30.24
N CYS A 434 -40.07 -11.46 30.15
CA CYS A 434 -40.55 -12.16 28.97
C CYS A 434 -41.26 -13.47 29.35
N GLU A 435 -42.06 -13.96 28.41
CA GLU A 435 -42.64 -15.30 28.48
C GLU A 435 -41.66 -16.30 27.89
N LEU A 436 -41.28 -17.31 28.67
CA LEU A 436 -40.28 -18.30 28.27
C LEU A 436 -40.67 -19.70 28.75
N THR A 437 -40.06 -20.72 28.15
CA THR A 437 -40.13 -22.10 28.64
C THR A 437 -38.80 -22.49 29.24
N VAL A 438 -38.82 -22.96 30.48
CA VAL A 438 -37.67 -23.52 31.17
C VAL A 438 -37.71 -25.03 31.00
N LEU A 439 -36.61 -25.61 30.56
CA LEU A 439 -36.36 -27.05 30.52
C LEU A 439 -35.20 -27.33 31.47
N THR A 440 -35.39 -28.24 32.41
CA THR A 440 -34.31 -28.70 33.28
C THR A 440 -34.20 -30.22 33.24
N VAL A 441 -32.96 -30.71 33.13
CA VAL A 441 -32.62 -32.12 33.05
C VAL A 441 -31.62 -32.45 34.14
N ASP A 442 -31.75 -33.63 34.74
CA ASP A 442 -30.88 -34.09 35.82
C ASP A 442 -30.64 -35.60 35.73
N LEU A 443 -29.47 -36.06 36.16
CA LEU A 443 -29.09 -37.47 36.16
C LEU A 443 -29.48 -38.12 37.49
N LYS A 444 -30.55 -38.93 37.48
CA LYS A 444 -30.95 -39.73 38.63
C LYS A 444 -29.88 -40.77 38.95
N ASN A 445 -29.66 -40.99 40.24
CA ASN A 445 -28.68 -41.94 40.80
C ASN A 445 -27.20 -41.62 40.48
N PHE A 446 -26.89 -40.45 39.90
CA PHE A 446 -25.50 -40.11 39.55
C PHE A 446 -24.59 -39.95 40.77
N ALA A 447 -25.10 -39.42 41.88
CA ALA A 447 -24.33 -39.34 43.13
C ALA A 447 -23.84 -40.73 43.62
N ARG A 448 -24.65 -41.80 43.43
CA ARG A 448 -24.23 -43.18 43.75
C ARG A 448 -23.19 -43.69 42.77
N TYR A 449 -23.31 -43.36 41.49
CA TYR A 449 -22.30 -43.67 40.48
C TYR A 449 -20.94 -43.06 40.84
N CYS A 450 -20.91 -41.79 41.29
CA CYS A 450 -19.69 -41.11 41.72
C CYS A 450 -19.04 -41.69 42.99
N GLN A 451 -19.78 -42.45 43.82
CA GLN A 451 -19.21 -43.12 45.00
C GLN A 451 -18.46 -44.40 44.67
N ILE A 452 -18.75 -45.01 43.52
CA ILE A 452 -18.20 -46.30 43.10
C ILE A 452 -17.15 -46.13 42.01
N CYS A 453 -17.41 -45.25 41.05
CA CYS A 453 -16.53 -45.02 39.91
C CYS A 453 -15.44 -43.97 40.21
N SER A 454 -14.39 -43.97 39.40
CA SER A 454 -13.36 -42.94 39.48
C SER A 454 -13.94 -41.55 39.12
N PRO A 455 -13.40 -40.45 39.68
CA PRO A 455 -13.77 -39.10 39.27
C PRO A 455 -13.62 -38.87 37.76
N GLU A 456 -12.63 -39.49 37.11
CA GLU A 456 -12.40 -39.40 35.67
C GLU A 456 -13.51 -40.07 34.85
N ASP A 457 -13.98 -41.24 35.29
CA ASP A 457 -15.11 -41.94 34.65
C ASP A 457 -16.43 -41.18 34.84
N ALA A 458 -16.66 -40.65 36.04
CA ALA A 458 -17.80 -39.79 36.34
C ALA A 458 -17.80 -38.51 35.49
N ALA A 459 -16.64 -37.85 35.38
CA ALA A 459 -16.47 -36.67 34.54
C ALA A 459 -16.71 -36.98 33.05
N THR A 460 -16.29 -38.16 32.57
CA THR A 460 -16.50 -38.58 31.17
C THR A 460 -17.99 -38.77 30.86
N VAL A 461 -18.74 -39.42 31.76
CA VAL A 461 -20.20 -39.59 31.63
C VAL A 461 -20.90 -38.24 31.66
N LEU A 462 -20.54 -37.39 32.62
CA LEU A 462 -21.12 -36.06 32.79
C LEU A 462 -20.84 -35.16 31.58
N HIS A 463 -19.62 -35.17 31.06
CA HIS A 463 -19.24 -34.41 29.88
C HIS A 463 -20.03 -34.86 28.63
N ARG A 464 -20.16 -36.18 28.42
CA ARG A 464 -20.95 -36.72 27.30
C ARG A 464 -22.42 -36.32 27.40
N PHE A 465 -23.00 -36.43 28.59
CA PHE A 465 -24.36 -35.97 28.85
C PHE A 465 -24.53 -34.48 28.53
N PHE A 466 -23.69 -33.61 29.08
CA PHE A 466 -23.78 -32.17 28.82
C PHE A 466 -23.57 -31.82 27.34
N ALA A 467 -22.60 -32.45 26.66
CA ALA A 467 -22.37 -32.22 25.24
C ALA A 467 -23.58 -32.64 24.38
N GLY A 468 -24.13 -33.83 24.64
CA GLY A 468 -25.29 -34.36 23.93
C GLY A 468 -26.55 -33.53 24.18
N ALA A 469 -26.87 -33.27 25.46
CA ALA A 469 -28.05 -32.49 25.83
C ALA A 469 -27.98 -31.04 25.34
N SER A 470 -26.82 -30.39 25.42
CA SER A 470 -26.64 -29.02 24.91
C SER A 470 -26.85 -28.96 23.40
N THR A 471 -26.29 -29.91 22.64
CA THR A 471 -26.47 -29.99 21.18
C THR A 471 -27.95 -30.13 20.81
N ILE A 472 -28.70 -30.96 21.53
CA ILE A 472 -30.13 -31.18 21.29
C ILE A 472 -30.95 -29.92 21.62
N VAL A 473 -30.67 -29.27 22.75
CA VAL A 473 -31.32 -28.00 23.14
C VAL A 473 -31.11 -26.94 22.05
N GLU A 474 -29.87 -26.74 21.61
CA GLU A 474 -29.53 -25.75 20.59
C GLU A 474 -30.17 -26.05 19.23
N ALA A 475 -30.23 -27.34 18.83
CA ALA A 475 -30.87 -27.79 17.60
C ALA A 475 -32.38 -27.49 17.57
N HIS A 476 -33.03 -27.47 18.74
CA HIS A 476 -34.45 -27.11 18.89
C HIS A 476 -34.64 -25.61 19.19
N GLY A 477 -33.61 -24.79 19.08
CA GLY A 477 -33.71 -23.34 19.26
C GLY A 477 -33.71 -22.86 20.72
N GLY A 478 -33.48 -23.75 21.68
CA GLY A 478 -33.23 -23.40 23.08
C GLY A 478 -31.80 -22.94 23.30
N MET A 479 -31.51 -22.43 24.49
CA MET A 479 -30.15 -22.10 24.92
C MET A 479 -29.91 -22.69 26.30
N VAL A 480 -28.74 -23.30 26.49
CA VAL A 480 -28.28 -23.74 27.81
C VAL A 480 -27.85 -22.52 28.60
N GLU A 481 -28.58 -22.20 29.66
CA GLU A 481 -28.32 -21.03 30.49
C GLU A 481 -27.27 -21.34 31.56
N GLU A 482 -27.40 -22.49 32.23
CA GLU A 482 -26.54 -22.85 33.34
C GLU A 482 -26.40 -24.38 33.44
N LEU A 483 -25.19 -24.82 33.78
CA LEU A 483 -24.83 -26.20 34.10
C LEU A 483 -24.31 -26.22 35.54
N TRP A 484 -24.93 -27.00 36.41
CA TRP A 484 -24.48 -27.14 37.80
C TRP A 484 -24.62 -28.58 38.29
N GLY A 485 -23.57 -29.11 38.90
CA GLY A 485 -23.53 -30.51 39.32
C GLY A 485 -23.79 -31.45 38.14
N ASP A 486 -24.85 -32.24 38.24
CA ASP A 486 -25.38 -33.20 37.26
C ASP A 486 -26.65 -32.71 36.53
N SER A 487 -26.97 -31.43 36.71
CA SER A 487 -28.16 -30.78 36.16
C SER A 487 -27.82 -29.79 35.03
N LEU A 488 -28.72 -29.70 34.06
CA LEU A 488 -28.71 -28.75 32.96
C LEU A 488 -30.00 -27.92 33.00
N LEU A 489 -29.89 -26.60 32.84
CA LEU A 489 -31.04 -25.71 32.61
C LEU A 489 -30.93 -25.04 31.25
N ALA A 490 -31.99 -25.15 30.49
CA ALA A 490 -32.17 -24.52 29.21
C ALA A 490 -33.42 -23.64 29.19
N VAL A 491 -33.35 -22.59 28.37
CA VAL A 491 -34.39 -21.59 28.22
C VAL A 491 -34.74 -21.45 26.74
N PHE A 492 -36.03 -21.48 26.45
CA PHE A 492 -36.61 -21.21 25.13
C PHE A 492 -37.36 -19.89 25.17
N ASN A 493 -37.23 -19.07 24.13
CA ASN A 493 -37.72 -17.68 24.08
C ASN A 493 -37.08 -16.72 25.10
N GLY A 494 -35.85 -17.03 25.54
CA GLY A 494 -34.99 -16.12 26.30
C GLY A 494 -34.34 -15.07 25.38
N GLU A 495 -33.02 -14.92 25.45
CA GLU A 495 -32.23 -14.06 24.55
C GLU A 495 -32.41 -14.37 23.05
N ARG A 496 -32.63 -15.64 22.69
CA ARG A 496 -33.02 -16.06 21.35
C ARG A 496 -34.55 -16.13 21.26
N PRO A 497 -35.20 -15.31 20.41
CA PRO A 497 -36.66 -15.39 20.20
C PRO A 497 -37.06 -16.75 19.65
N CYS A 498 -38.13 -17.32 20.20
CA CYS A 498 -38.72 -18.58 19.77
C CYS A 498 -40.23 -18.49 19.97
N SER A 499 -41.01 -18.35 18.89
CA SER A 499 -42.46 -18.22 18.96
C SER A 499 -43.13 -19.49 19.48
N ASP A 500 -42.63 -20.65 19.07
CA ASP A 500 -43.18 -21.97 19.40
C ASP A 500 -42.43 -22.61 20.58
N HIS A 501 -41.93 -21.78 21.50
CA HIS A 501 -41.05 -22.19 22.59
C HIS A 501 -41.56 -23.35 23.46
N PRO A 502 -42.87 -23.51 23.75
CA PRO A 502 -43.33 -24.67 24.52
C PRO A 502 -43.21 -25.97 23.74
N GLN A 503 -43.54 -25.95 22.44
CA GLN A 503 -43.45 -27.13 21.58
C GLN A 503 -41.99 -27.52 21.33
N ALA A 504 -41.15 -26.54 21.01
CA ALA A 504 -39.72 -26.75 20.81
C ALA A 504 -39.05 -27.36 22.06
N ALA A 505 -39.43 -26.91 23.26
CA ALA A 505 -38.93 -27.46 24.50
C ALA A 505 -39.41 -28.92 24.73
N ILE A 506 -40.66 -29.24 24.40
CA ILE A 506 -41.18 -30.61 24.47
C ILE A 506 -40.41 -31.55 23.53
N ASP A 507 -40.17 -31.13 22.29
CA ASP A 507 -39.45 -31.95 21.31
C ASP A 507 -37.97 -32.10 21.68
N ALA A 508 -37.36 -31.05 22.26
CA ALA A 508 -36.03 -31.14 22.85
C ALA A 508 -35.98 -32.13 24.02
N ALA A 509 -36.95 -32.06 24.95
CA ALA A 509 -37.02 -32.97 26.09
C ALA A 509 -37.18 -34.44 25.66
N ARG A 510 -38.03 -34.69 24.65
CA ARG A 510 -38.19 -36.02 24.05
C ARG A 510 -36.87 -36.51 23.44
N SER A 511 -36.20 -35.65 22.68
CA SER A 511 -34.94 -35.97 22.01
C SER A 511 -33.81 -36.23 23.02
N ILE A 512 -33.70 -35.40 24.07
CA ILE A 512 -32.74 -35.58 25.17
C ILE A 512 -33.00 -36.93 25.85
N TRP A 513 -34.25 -37.22 26.22
CA TRP A 513 -34.58 -38.48 26.87
C TRP A 513 -34.19 -39.69 26.02
N HIS A 514 -34.52 -39.70 24.72
CA HIS A 514 -34.19 -40.84 23.84
C HIS A 514 -32.69 -40.98 23.57
N HIS A 515 -32.00 -39.90 23.20
CA HIS A 515 -30.60 -39.98 22.78
C HIS A 515 -29.66 -40.08 23.97
N CYS A 516 -29.83 -39.22 24.99
CA CYS A 516 -28.92 -39.21 26.13
C CYS A 516 -29.11 -40.44 27.03
N SER A 517 -30.34 -40.96 27.23
CA SER A 517 -30.52 -42.20 28.00
C SER A 517 -29.90 -43.42 27.33
N ALA A 518 -29.84 -43.46 26.00
CA ALA A 518 -29.20 -44.55 25.26
C ALA A 518 -27.67 -44.57 25.41
N GLU A 519 -27.06 -43.43 25.72
CA GLU A 519 -25.61 -43.27 25.88
C GLU A 519 -25.13 -43.43 27.33
N LEU A 520 -26.05 -43.58 28.29
CA LEU A 520 -25.70 -43.79 29.71
C LEU A 520 -25.07 -45.18 29.92
N PRO A 521 -24.09 -45.29 30.84
CA PRO A 521 -23.42 -46.57 31.10
C PRO A 521 -24.38 -47.59 31.73
N ASN A 522 -24.21 -48.86 31.38
CA ASN A 522 -24.94 -49.94 32.03
C ASN A 522 -24.37 -50.18 33.44
N THR A 523 -25.12 -49.80 34.46
CA THR A 523 -24.69 -49.92 35.86
C THR A 523 -25.03 -51.27 36.52
N GLN A 524 -25.64 -52.21 35.79
CA GLN A 524 -25.99 -53.54 36.34
C GLN A 524 -24.75 -54.30 36.86
N ALA A 525 -23.62 -54.21 36.15
CA ALA A 525 -22.37 -54.84 36.56
C ALA A 525 -21.76 -54.21 37.82
N LEU A 526 -22.19 -52.99 38.18
CA LEU A 526 -21.74 -52.24 39.35
C LEU A 526 -22.66 -52.45 40.58
N GLY A 527 -23.76 -53.20 40.44
CA GLY A 527 -24.68 -53.50 41.54
C GLY A 527 -25.51 -52.31 42.04
N ILE A 528 -25.59 -51.21 41.29
CA ILE A 528 -26.40 -50.03 41.61
C ILE A 528 -27.57 -49.87 40.64
N GLU A 529 -28.57 -49.09 41.04
CA GLU A 529 -29.69 -48.76 40.16
C GLU A 529 -29.22 -48.07 38.87
N PRO A 530 -29.92 -48.28 37.74
CA PRO A 530 -29.65 -47.57 36.49
C PRO A 530 -29.60 -46.06 36.67
N ILE A 531 -28.59 -45.43 36.07
CA ILE A 531 -28.62 -43.99 35.84
C ILE A 531 -29.74 -43.73 34.82
N SER A 532 -30.56 -42.73 35.09
CA SER A 532 -31.65 -42.32 34.21
C SER A 532 -31.80 -40.81 34.27
N LEU A 533 -32.54 -40.23 33.33
CA LEU A 533 -32.79 -38.80 33.31
C LEU A 533 -34.13 -38.44 33.99
N GLY A 534 -34.16 -37.26 34.60
CA GLY A 534 -35.39 -36.59 35.01
C GLY A 534 -35.49 -35.26 34.27
N VAL A 535 -36.57 -35.03 33.53
CA VAL A 535 -36.82 -33.78 32.83
C VAL A 535 -38.05 -33.09 33.39
N GLY A 536 -37.91 -31.82 33.74
CA GLY A 536 -39.00 -30.94 34.14
C GLY A 536 -39.12 -29.77 33.17
N LEU A 537 -40.34 -29.47 32.75
CA LEU A 537 -40.61 -28.31 31.91
C LEU A 537 -41.74 -27.45 32.46
N GLU A 538 -41.59 -26.13 32.41
CA GLU A 538 -42.66 -25.18 32.73
C GLU A 538 -42.58 -23.94 31.81
N SER A 539 -43.73 -23.35 31.50
CA SER A 539 -43.80 -22.08 30.74
C SER A 539 -44.45 -20.99 31.55
N GLY A 540 -43.91 -19.77 31.46
CA GLY A 540 -44.48 -18.64 32.15
C GLY A 540 -43.61 -17.39 32.08
N GLN A 541 -44.02 -16.38 32.82
CA GLN A 541 -43.33 -15.10 32.89
C GLN A 541 -42.10 -15.18 33.80
N ALA A 542 -40.94 -14.77 33.29
CA ALA A 542 -39.70 -14.62 34.04
C ALA A 542 -38.90 -13.40 33.62
N MET A 543 -37.94 -13.02 34.47
CA MET A 543 -36.93 -12.03 34.17
C MET A 543 -35.67 -12.75 33.68
N ILE A 544 -35.15 -12.37 32.51
CA ILE A 544 -33.86 -12.83 32.00
C ILE A 544 -32.94 -11.64 31.82
N GLY A 545 -31.66 -11.80 32.18
CA GLY A 545 -30.64 -10.81 31.90
C GLY A 545 -29.46 -10.86 32.86
N SER A 546 -28.69 -9.78 32.89
CA SER A 546 -27.47 -9.66 33.68
C SER A 546 -27.69 -8.94 35.00
N PHE A 547 -27.26 -9.59 36.09
CA PHE A 547 -27.34 -9.12 37.47
C PHE A 547 -25.94 -9.06 38.11
N GLY A 548 -25.79 -8.28 39.18
CA GLY A 548 -24.53 -8.13 39.92
C GLY A 548 -23.72 -6.89 39.56
N ALA A 549 -22.55 -6.75 40.19
CA ALA A 549 -21.66 -5.59 40.01
C ALA A 549 -20.88 -5.67 38.69
N ALA A 550 -20.42 -4.52 38.16
CA ALA A 550 -19.73 -4.42 36.87
C ALA A 550 -18.52 -5.37 36.71
N HIS A 551 -17.83 -5.68 37.82
CA HIS A 551 -16.65 -6.55 37.84
C HIS A 551 -16.97 -8.05 37.98
N ARG A 552 -18.21 -8.42 38.31
CA ARG A 552 -18.66 -9.82 38.45
C ARG A 552 -20.17 -9.91 38.23
N ARG A 553 -20.55 -10.07 36.96
CA ARG A 553 -21.94 -10.19 36.52
C ARG A 553 -22.31 -11.64 36.29
N VAL A 554 -23.54 -12.00 36.57
CA VAL A 554 -24.14 -13.30 36.24
C VAL A 554 -25.33 -13.04 35.33
N HIS A 555 -25.33 -13.68 34.17
CA HIS A 555 -26.52 -13.76 33.33
C HIS A 555 -27.35 -14.95 33.83
N THR A 556 -28.62 -14.72 34.17
CA THR A 556 -29.49 -15.78 34.70
C THR A 556 -30.97 -15.47 34.43
N VAL A 557 -31.82 -16.47 34.66
CA VAL A 557 -33.28 -16.37 34.61
C VAL A 557 -33.88 -16.48 36.01
N LEU A 558 -34.71 -15.52 36.38
CA LEU A 558 -35.37 -15.45 37.67
C LEU A 558 -36.90 -15.43 37.49
N GLY A 559 -37.60 -16.36 38.16
CA GLY A 559 -39.05 -16.35 38.24
C GLY A 559 -39.66 -17.65 38.76
N PRO A 560 -40.96 -17.65 39.12
CA PRO A 560 -41.66 -18.85 39.60
C PRO A 560 -41.62 -20.02 38.62
N VAL A 561 -41.53 -19.75 37.31
CA VAL A 561 -41.40 -20.75 36.24
C VAL A 561 -40.15 -21.62 36.41
N VAL A 562 -39.01 -21.03 36.82
CA VAL A 562 -37.74 -21.75 37.03
C VAL A 562 -37.87 -22.71 38.21
N ASN A 563 -38.37 -22.22 39.35
CA ASN A 563 -38.59 -23.03 40.55
C ASN A 563 -39.56 -24.19 40.27
N THR A 564 -40.64 -23.91 39.54
CA THR A 564 -41.63 -24.92 39.15
C THR A 564 -41.01 -26.00 38.28
N ALA A 565 -40.23 -25.63 37.25
CA ALA A 565 -39.52 -26.59 36.41
C ALA A 565 -38.55 -27.48 37.22
N LEU A 566 -37.78 -26.88 38.14
CA LEU A 566 -36.85 -27.60 39.03
C LEU A 566 -37.58 -28.59 39.95
N GLN A 567 -38.75 -28.23 40.44
CA GLN A 567 -39.59 -29.07 41.30
C GLN A 567 -40.25 -30.20 40.52
N LEU A 568 -40.79 -29.92 39.34
CA LEU A 568 -41.29 -30.94 38.42
C LEU A 568 -40.21 -31.97 38.12
N ARG A 569 -38.97 -31.52 37.85
CA ARG A 569 -37.83 -32.42 37.66
C ARG A 569 -37.54 -33.28 38.89
N SER A 570 -37.63 -32.74 40.10
CA SER A 570 -37.50 -33.52 41.34
C SER A 570 -38.60 -34.57 41.50
N LEU A 571 -39.84 -34.24 41.16
CA LEU A 571 -40.99 -35.15 41.23
C LEU A 571 -40.93 -36.32 40.24
N THR A 572 -40.07 -36.24 39.22
CA THR A 572 -39.88 -37.37 38.28
C THR A 572 -39.42 -38.65 38.99
N ALA A 573 -38.75 -38.54 40.14
CA ALA A 573 -38.34 -39.70 40.94
C ALA A 573 -39.54 -40.36 41.65
N GLU A 574 -40.43 -39.55 42.22
CA GLU A 574 -41.60 -40.03 42.97
C GLU A 574 -42.69 -40.59 42.03
N LEU A 575 -42.93 -39.89 40.92
CA LEU A 575 -43.99 -40.27 39.97
C LEU A 575 -43.55 -41.34 38.97
N SER A 576 -42.25 -41.69 38.95
CA SER A 576 -41.65 -42.64 38.01
C SER A 576 -41.85 -42.32 36.52
N TYR A 577 -42.26 -41.10 36.19
CA TYR A 577 -42.29 -40.60 34.81
C TYR A 577 -41.00 -39.81 34.51
N PRO A 578 -40.34 -40.07 33.37
CA PRO A 578 -39.06 -39.45 33.05
C PRO A 578 -39.17 -37.97 32.66
N VAL A 579 -40.32 -37.54 32.13
CA VAL A 579 -40.56 -36.16 31.72
C VAL A 579 -41.88 -35.68 32.31
N LEU A 580 -41.82 -34.56 33.03
CA LEU A 580 -42.97 -33.90 33.63
C LEU A 580 -43.13 -32.49 33.09
N LEU A 581 -44.37 -32.13 32.79
CA LEU A 581 -44.79 -30.83 32.26
C LEU A 581 -45.67 -30.12 33.27
N GLY A 582 -45.42 -28.82 33.41
CA GLY A 582 -46.24 -27.94 34.20
C GLY A 582 -47.48 -27.42 33.47
N ALA A 583 -48.39 -26.81 34.22
CA ALA A 583 -49.66 -26.32 33.70
C ALA A 583 -49.49 -25.16 32.70
N GLY A 584 -48.43 -24.37 32.84
CA GLY A 584 -48.13 -23.26 31.95
C GLY A 584 -47.83 -23.69 30.52
N ILE A 585 -47.19 -24.86 30.33
CA ILE A 585 -46.95 -25.43 28.99
C ILE A 585 -48.26 -25.74 28.28
N VAL A 586 -49.17 -26.46 28.96
CA VAL A 586 -50.47 -26.83 28.40
C VAL A 586 -51.28 -25.57 28.07
N LYS A 587 -51.22 -24.55 28.93
CA LYS A 587 -51.86 -23.26 28.71
C LYS A 587 -51.31 -22.53 27.48
N CYS A 588 -49.99 -22.48 27.30
CA CYS A 588 -49.36 -21.80 26.17
C CYS A 588 -49.64 -22.49 24.83
N LEU A 589 -49.75 -23.82 24.83
CA LEU A 589 -50.06 -24.60 23.64
C LEU A 589 -51.54 -24.52 23.20
N GLY A 590 -52.41 -23.94 24.04
CA GLY A 590 -53.86 -23.91 23.78
C GLY A 590 -54.49 -25.31 23.68
N ALA A 591 -53.77 -26.34 24.11
CA ALA A 591 -54.17 -27.73 23.94
C ALA A 591 -55.20 -28.11 25.01
N GLN A 592 -56.39 -28.54 24.58
CA GLN A 592 -57.27 -29.29 25.47
C GLN A 592 -56.61 -30.65 25.75
N PRO A 593 -56.56 -31.11 27.02
CA PRO A 593 -56.13 -32.46 27.32
C PRO A 593 -56.95 -33.43 26.45
N ASP A 594 -56.28 -34.34 25.74
CA ASP A 594 -56.83 -35.28 24.74
C ASP A 594 -56.97 -34.83 23.26
N THR A 595 -56.42 -33.69 22.85
CA THR A 595 -56.37 -33.33 21.40
C THR A 595 -55.14 -33.87 20.66
N ALA A 596 -55.35 -34.29 19.41
CA ALA A 596 -54.50 -35.22 18.64
C ALA A 596 -53.09 -34.72 18.22
N HIS A 597 -52.69 -33.48 18.56
CA HIS A 597 -51.41 -32.93 18.12
C HIS A 597 -50.30 -32.99 19.18
N ILE A 598 -50.63 -33.09 20.47
CA ILE A 598 -49.65 -33.26 21.56
C ILE A 598 -50.27 -34.20 22.60
N HIS A 599 -49.82 -35.46 22.61
CA HIS A 599 -50.38 -36.47 23.48
C HIS A 599 -49.89 -36.29 24.93
N VAL A 600 -50.55 -35.40 25.67
CA VAL A 600 -50.26 -35.13 27.08
C VAL A 600 -51.22 -35.92 27.98
N LYS A 601 -50.70 -36.54 29.05
CA LYS A 601 -51.48 -37.23 30.10
C LYS A 601 -51.46 -36.39 31.38
N ASN A 602 -52.63 -36.04 31.89
CA ASN A 602 -52.76 -35.40 33.21
C ASN A 602 -52.51 -36.45 34.31
N LEU A 603 -51.63 -36.13 35.26
CA LEU A 603 -51.27 -37.00 36.39
C LEU A 603 -51.95 -36.62 37.70
N GLY A 604 -52.67 -35.49 37.74
CA GLY A 604 -53.35 -34.95 38.91
C GLY A 604 -52.78 -33.61 39.38
N GLN A 605 -53.28 -33.15 40.53
CA GLN A 605 -52.84 -31.93 41.21
C GLN A 605 -51.84 -32.27 42.31
N PHE A 606 -50.70 -31.58 42.29
CA PHE A 606 -49.64 -31.74 43.29
C PHE A 606 -49.31 -30.38 43.89
N LEU A 607 -49.15 -30.34 45.22
CA LEU A 607 -48.59 -29.18 45.90
C LEU A 607 -47.07 -29.26 45.81
N LEU A 608 -46.49 -28.52 44.86
CA LEU A 608 -45.05 -28.50 44.70
C LEU A 608 -44.37 -27.85 45.92
N PRO A 609 -43.19 -28.30 46.35
CA PRO A 609 -42.50 -27.74 47.53
C PRO A 609 -42.36 -26.22 47.46
N GLY A 610 -42.93 -25.47 48.42
CA GLY A 610 -42.86 -24.00 48.43
C GLY A 610 -43.84 -23.29 47.46
N ALA A 611 -44.68 -24.03 46.73
CA ALA A 611 -45.82 -23.46 46.02
C ALA A 611 -46.95 -23.14 47.02
N LEU A 612 -47.65 -22.03 46.80
CA LEU A 612 -48.80 -21.61 47.62
C LEU A 612 -50.11 -22.31 47.20
N GLN A 613 -50.16 -22.87 45.99
CA GLN A 613 -51.33 -23.51 45.42
C GLN A 613 -50.94 -24.81 44.70
N PRO A 614 -51.80 -25.85 44.74
CA PRO A 614 -51.59 -27.06 43.94
C PRO A 614 -51.57 -26.73 42.44
N SER A 615 -50.66 -27.37 41.70
CA SER A 615 -50.56 -27.24 40.24
C SER A 615 -50.87 -28.58 39.56
N ASN A 616 -51.50 -28.52 38.39
CA ASN A 616 -51.70 -29.71 37.56
C ASN A 616 -50.36 -30.13 36.95
N VAL A 617 -49.99 -31.40 37.14
CA VAL A 617 -48.79 -31.99 36.56
C VAL A 617 -49.19 -32.92 35.42
N TYR A 618 -48.43 -32.86 34.34
CA TYR A 618 -48.67 -33.65 33.15
C TYR A 618 -47.41 -34.40 32.71
N THR A 619 -47.57 -35.38 31.81
CA THR A 619 -46.47 -36.08 31.15
C THR A 619 -46.79 -36.33 29.67
N LEU A 620 -45.82 -36.74 28.85
CA LEU A 620 -46.11 -37.12 27.46
C LEU A 620 -46.49 -38.61 27.40
N ARG A 621 -47.62 -38.93 26.76
CA ARG A 621 -48.18 -40.29 26.64
C ARG A 621 -47.26 -41.29 25.95
N TYR A 622 -46.44 -40.85 24.99
CA TYR A 622 -45.66 -41.75 24.14
C TYR A 622 -44.15 -41.69 24.39
N ILE A 623 -43.69 -41.16 25.53
CA ILE A 623 -42.27 -41.31 25.89
C ILE A 623 -41.95 -42.76 26.24
N LEU A 624 -42.88 -43.43 26.91
CA LEU A 624 -42.85 -44.86 27.16
C LEU A 624 -43.79 -45.49 26.12
N GLN A 625 -43.32 -46.46 25.35
CA GLN A 625 -44.22 -47.18 24.44
C GLN A 625 -45.27 -47.93 25.27
N PRO A 626 -46.55 -48.00 24.83
CA PRO A 626 -47.57 -48.80 25.52
C PRO A 626 -47.07 -50.22 25.74
N GLY A 627 -46.86 -50.61 27.00
CA GLY A 627 -46.35 -51.94 27.38
C GLY A 627 -44.85 -52.04 27.66
N ASP A 628 -44.12 -50.91 27.66
CA ASP A 628 -42.75 -50.85 28.16
C ASP A 628 -42.71 -51.29 29.65
N PRO A 629 -41.77 -52.18 30.07
CA PRO A 629 -41.58 -52.55 31.46
C PRO A 629 -41.51 -51.36 32.43
N ALA A 630 -41.01 -50.21 32.00
CA ALA A 630 -40.97 -48.99 32.81
C ALA A 630 -42.38 -48.39 33.04
N GLU A 631 -43.25 -48.40 32.03
CA GLU A 631 -44.65 -47.98 32.17
C GLU A 631 -45.42 -48.95 33.07
N GLN A 632 -45.21 -50.26 32.90
CA GLN A 632 -45.85 -51.29 33.72
C GLN A 632 -45.41 -51.21 35.20
N ARG A 633 -44.12 -50.95 35.49
CA ARG A 633 -43.64 -50.71 36.85
C ARG A 633 -44.24 -49.45 37.47
N THR A 634 -44.35 -48.38 36.69
CA THR A 634 -44.94 -47.11 37.13
C THR A 634 -46.43 -47.26 37.41
N LEU A 635 -47.18 -47.94 36.54
CA LEU A 635 -48.60 -48.24 36.74
C LEU A 635 -48.82 -49.16 37.95
N ALA A 636 -47.95 -50.15 38.17
CA ALA A 636 -48.01 -51.03 39.35
C ALA A 636 -47.73 -50.27 40.66
N TYR A 637 -46.74 -49.36 40.67
CA TYR A 637 -46.45 -48.50 41.82
C TYR A 637 -47.63 -47.58 42.17
N LEU A 638 -48.22 -46.92 41.16
CA LEU A 638 -49.38 -46.04 41.33
C LEU A 638 -50.61 -46.82 41.82
N GLN A 639 -50.86 -48.02 41.30
CA GLN A 639 -51.96 -48.88 41.78
C GLN A 639 -51.78 -49.31 43.24
N GLN A 640 -50.54 -49.53 43.70
CA GLN A 640 -50.25 -49.83 45.10
C GLN A 640 -50.43 -48.61 46.04
N HIS A 641 -50.16 -47.39 45.57
CA HIS A 641 -50.12 -46.20 46.44
C HIS A 641 -51.33 -45.26 46.29
N MET A 642 -52.21 -45.46 45.30
CA MET A 642 -53.47 -44.71 45.16
C MET A 642 -54.44 -44.91 46.33
N ALA A 643 -54.34 -46.01 47.07
CA ALA A 643 -55.16 -46.24 48.27
C ALA A 643 -54.86 -45.25 49.42
N ALA A 644 -53.68 -44.59 49.41
CA ALA A 644 -53.28 -43.65 50.45
C ALA A 644 -53.81 -42.21 50.23
N PHE A 645 -54.21 -41.86 49.00
CA PHE A 645 -54.62 -40.48 48.63
C PHE A 645 -56.14 -40.24 48.63
N ASN A 646 -56.97 -41.30 48.65
CA ASN A 646 -58.43 -41.20 48.69
C ASN A 646 -59.01 -41.33 50.12
N LYS A 647 -58.45 -40.62 51.10
CA LYS A 647 -59.17 -40.34 52.35
C LYS A 647 -59.77 -38.92 52.26
N PRO A 648 -61.11 -38.75 52.31
CA PRO A 648 -61.69 -37.42 52.44
C PRO A 648 -61.27 -36.82 53.79
N ALA A 649 -61.01 -35.51 53.79
CA ALA A 649 -60.75 -34.73 54.99
C ALA A 649 -61.89 -34.93 56.01
N ALA A 650 -61.51 -35.26 57.24
CA ALA A 650 -62.32 -35.10 58.44
C ALA A 650 -61.57 -34.18 59.39
#